data_AF-A0A6C7EFB5-F1
#
_entry.id   AF-A0A6C7EFB5-F1
#
_cell.length_a   1.000
_cell.length_b   1.000
_cell.length_c   1.000
_cell.angle_alpha   90.00
_cell.angle_beta   90.00
_cell.angle_gamma   90.00
#
_symmetry.space_group_name_H-M   'P 1'
#
loop_
_entity.id
_entity.type
_entity.pdbx_description
1 polymer ?
#
loop_
_entity_poly.entity_id
_entity_poly.type
_entity_poly.pdbx_seq_one_letter_code
_entity_poly.pdbx_strand_id
1 'polypeptide(L)'
;MESTMIGPRQSWKSSSGASLFVVLGVLLLVWIFAVPPSGGPDEPSHMVRAGALIRGELEGDDVPGQVLPAYELPGEIGFPDPGCFVFPAEPASCANDLPIPEGDFYLFTKSDDYPVWGHLPAGFGTLVPGSANRWATRTTDAIIPLLLLGAALLAASRRGPLAGASTLLAVTPLAWFTFAVVNPSGPVIAGGLGLWTALVALAEPSSPVPSSGREAKRSGRGHRLTPWLAALSWAAMVLPRRDGLVYGCLILASAFLILDLDVRSAARRLGRPALAVAAVATAATLAWASRSDTVGSLALFAAPLAPVAALGLRRIAGTRFMAGRRRQAIGAAVAVVVAVLGSLVVMSRRSGGFDRAVLRDVIGQTGLNLNEAIGVLGWDDTPIPTSAVYLWLVVLGMLAGAALVLGSRRLLLGAAGIVGVAVLTSWTLTMVQNSTPLYWQGRYYLPLLVGVPILLGTIRVDAATGRRLAYVVAGSSMLVVNLALAQTMRRFGVGNAGSLSPTDWNTYDTPVPPVVLLVVHVVFSAALVVWIMRRGSVEQTPRPGVNVVGYHHIASGLGEIARELHRSLVAAGVPCTTVDIATSDSPQHRAPRSVPHTLYDTTIVVGAALQTPTIVNDLPQVVAGGQRLIGYWFWELGTVPHDHRQAIDLVDEIWTPTEFVRSAYAAAVDESQTPVRLLPTSIPQPSVVDSDVERWRRELTGGPGDTLFVVSFDLFSVVERKNPFGAIDAFKQAFDDGRRNVRLVIKTMNGDQRPDDLQWIRDEVAGDTRITIVDRFVSDGELDALIAAADVYVSLHRSEGLGLHLATAMWLGTPVIATGWSGNLDLMDADSAALVDARLVPVTNGRGAYPDNATWADPDIDQAAEWMRRLATEHILRAEIVEAARERMRSQPDPDEIGAAMWAAIDGDRSGSRNGTVTA
;
A
#
# COMPACT_ATOMS: atom_id res chain seq x y z
N MET A 1 37.94 -10.71 39.89
CA MET A 1 38.00 -12.06 39.28
C MET A 1 36.58 -12.59 39.28
N GLU A 2 36.18 -13.28 38.21
CA GLU A 2 34.80 -13.69 37.87
C GLU A 2 34.02 -12.59 37.12
N SER A 3 33.29 -12.85 36.04
CA SER A 3 33.29 -13.94 35.05
C SER A 3 32.44 -13.40 33.89
N THR A 4 33.05 -13.18 32.72
CA THR A 4 32.39 -12.76 31.48
C THR A 4 31.52 -13.90 30.91
N MET A 5 30.22 -13.92 31.22
CA MET A 5 29.26 -14.72 30.45
C MET A 5 28.84 -13.95 29.19
N ILE A 6 29.59 -14.17 28.11
CA ILE A 6 29.22 -13.81 26.75
C ILE A 6 28.10 -14.76 26.33
N GLY A 7 26.84 -14.31 26.43
CA GLY A 7 25.71 -14.99 25.81
C GLY A 7 25.89 -15.05 24.28
N PRO A 8 25.51 -16.15 23.61
CA PRO A 8 25.81 -16.36 22.21
C PRO A 8 25.07 -15.35 21.35
N ARG A 9 25.82 -14.43 20.72
CA ARG A 9 25.32 -13.61 19.61
C ARG A 9 24.91 -14.54 18.47
N GLN A 10 23.62 -14.88 18.39
CA GLN A 10 23.04 -15.55 17.22
C GLN A 10 23.25 -14.67 15.98
N SER A 11 24.25 -15.03 15.17
CA SER A 11 24.67 -14.37 13.93
C SER A 11 23.78 -14.71 12.72
N TRP A 12 22.54 -15.17 12.93
CA TRP A 12 21.66 -15.70 11.88
C TRP A 12 20.90 -14.63 11.05
N LYS A 13 21.42 -13.40 10.94
CA LYS A 13 20.76 -12.31 10.21
C LYS A 13 21.31 -12.07 8.78
N SER A 14 22.27 -12.85 8.29
CA SER A 14 22.84 -12.75 6.94
C SER A 14 22.52 -13.93 6.00
N SER A 15 22.16 -15.10 6.54
CA SER A 15 21.99 -16.38 5.81
C SER A 15 20.60 -16.60 5.19
N SER A 16 19.67 -15.67 5.39
CA SER A 16 18.25 -15.93 5.20
C SER A 16 17.74 -15.73 3.77
N GLY A 17 18.53 -15.10 2.88
CA GLY A 17 18.24 -15.03 1.44
C GLY A 17 18.87 -16.20 0.68
N ALA A 18 20.13 -16.53 0.96
CA ALA A 18 20.84 -17.64 0.33
C ALA A 18 20.15 -19.00 0.57
N SER A 19 19.63 -19.21 1.79
CA SER A 19 18.84 -20.41 2.11
C SER A 19 17.59 -20.58 1.25
N LEU A 20 16.92 -19.49 0.83
CA LEU A 20 15.78 -19.58 -0.08
C LEU A 20 16.20 -20.13 -1.46
N PHE A 21 17.28 -19.58 -2.04
CA PHE A 21 17.75 -20.01 -3.35
C PHE A 21 18.26 -21.45 -3.34
N VAL A 22 18.87 -21.90 -2.25
CA VAL A 22 19.22 -23.31 -2.06
C VAL A 22 17.97 -24.18 -2.03
N VAL A 23 16.94 -23.78 -1.26
CA VAL A 23 15.68 -24.55 -1.18
C VAL A 23 14.99 -24.64 -2.54
N LEU A 24 14.84 -23.51 -3.24
CA LEU A 24 14.24 -23.48 -4.57
C LEU A 24 15.07 -24.23 -5.61
N GLY A 25 16.39 -24.13 -5.54
CA GLY A 25 17.30 -24.86 -6.42
C GLY A 25 17.16 -26.37 -6.28
N VAL A 26 17.05 -26.88 -5.04
CA VAL A 26 16.80 -28.30 -4.79
C VAL A 26 15.42 -28.72 -5.32
N LEU A 27 14.37 -27.94 -5.07
CA LEU A 27 13.02 -28.22 -5.59
C LEU A 27 13.02 -28.30 -7.13
N LEU A 28 13.66 -27.35 -7.81
CA LEU A 28 13.78 -27.36 -9.28
C LEU A 28 14.63 -28.51 -9.79
N LEU A 29 15.75 -28.83 -9.14
CA LEU A 29 16.58 -29.99 -9.53
C LEU A 29 15.81 -31.30 -9.42
N VAL A 30 14.96 -31.45 -8.41
CA VAL A 30 14.08 -32.62 -8.31
C VAL A 30 13.11 -32.67 -9.49
N TRP A 31 12.48 -31.56 -9.86
CA TRP A 31 11.62 -31.52 -11.05
C TRP A 31 12.38 -31.82 -12.34
N ILE A 32 13.61 -31.30 -12.49
CA ILE A 32 14.46 -31.59 -13.64
C ILE A 32 14.64 -33.09 -13.76
N PHE A 33 15.07 -33.79 -12.69
CA PHE A 33 15.30 -35.24 -12.71
C PHE A 33 14.02 -36.08 -12.79
N ALA A 34 12.89 -35.58 -12.28
CA ALA A 34 11.64 -36.31 -12.25
C ALA A 34 10.96 -36.45 -13.62
N VAL A 35 11.30 -35.58 -14.57
CA VAL A 35 10.76 -35.59 -15.93
C VAL A 35 11.76 -36.29 -16.85
N PRO A 36 11.38 -37.29 -17.67
CA PRO A 36 12.29 -37.87 -18.65
C PRO A 36 12.75 -36.79 -19.65
N PRO A 37 14.00 -36.84 -20.15
CA PRO A 37 14.43 -36.07 -21.32
C PRO A 37 13.40 -36.13 -22.45
N SER A 38 13.12 -35.01 -23.11
CA SER A 38 12.08 -34.87 -24.14
C SER A 38 10.63 -35.04 -23.65
N GLY A 39 10.40 -35.12 -22.33
CA GLY A 39 9.07 -35.19 -21.72
C GLY A 39 8.28 -33.88 -21.78
N GLY A 40 8.92 -32.74 -22.09
CA GLY A 40 8.26 -31.45 -22.33
C GLY A 40 7.81 -31.28 -23.79
N PRO A 41 6.65 -30.66 -24.08
CA PRO A 41 6.25 -30.37 -25.45
C PRO A 41 7.24 -29.44 -26.12
N ASP A 42 7.62 -29.78 -27.35
CA ASP A 42 8.58 -29.06 -28.19
C ASP A 42 10.01 -28.96 -27.61
N GLU A 43 10.28 -29.61 -26.48
CA GLU A 43 11.59 -29.57 -25.82
C GLU A 43 12.75 -29.99 -26.76
N PRO A 44 12.66 -31.10 -27.52
CA PRO A 44 13.72 -31.47 -28.47
C PRO A 44 14.03 -30.37 -29.49
N SER A 45 12.99 -29.73 -30.04
CA SER A 45 13.16 -28.63 -31.01
C SER A 45 13.88 -27.43 -30.39
N HIS A 46 13.55 -27.09 -29.13
CA HIS A 46 14.23 -26.02 -28.41
C HIS A 46 15.69 -26.39 -28.04
N MET A 47 15.98 -27.65 -27.74
CA MET A 47 17.34 -28.13 -27.51
C MET A 47 18.20 -28.04 -28.77
N VAL A 48 17.67 -28.44 -29.93
CA VAL A 48 18.35 -28.31 -31.24
C VAL A 48 18.67 -26.83 -31.52
N ARG A 49 17.68 -25.94 -31.36
CA ARG A 49 17.89 -24.49 -31.58
C ARG A 49 18.93 -23.90 -30.62
N ALA A 50 18.92 -24.33 -29.36
CA ALA A 50 19.90 -23.92 -28.37
C ALA A 50 21.33 -24.40 -28.70
N GLY A 51 21.44 -25.65 -29.19
CA GLY A 51 22.70 -26.26 -29.62
C GLY A 51 23.33 -25.55 -30.82
N ALA A 52 22.52 -25.22 -31.82
CA ALA A 52 22.92 -24.43 -32.99
C ALA A 52 23.42 -23.03 -32.60
N LEU A 53 22.62 -22.33 -31.79
CA LEU A 53 22.90 -20.96 -31.41
C LEU A 53 24.25 -20.79 -30.69
N ILE A 54 24.56 -21.65 -29.71
CA ILE A 54 25.80 -21.53 -28.93
C ILE A 54 27.04 -21.86 -29.77
N ARG A 55 26.86 -22.59 -30.88
CA ARG A 55 27.90 -22.95 -31.86
C ARG A 55 28.04 -21.92 -32.99
N GLY A 56 27.20 -20.88 -33.00
CA GLY A 56 27.27 -19.79 -33.97
C GLY A 56 26.40 -19.98 -35.22
N GLU A 57 25.58 -21.04 -35.27
CA GLU A 57 24.66 -21.32 -36.36
C GLU A 57 23.34 -20.56 -36.15
N LEU A 58 23.22 -19.39 -36.79
CA LEU A 58 22.07 -18.50 -36.64
C LEU A 58 20.90 -18.84 -37.57
N GLU A 59 21.20 -19.30 -38.78
CA GLU A 59 20.24 -19.67 -39.83
C GLU A 59 20.40 -21.16 -40.11
N GLY A 60 19.28 -21.88 -40.30
CA GLY A 60 19.31 -23.31 -40.57
C GLY A 60 19.47 -23.62 -42.05
N ASP A 61 20.00 -24.80 -42.34
CA ASP A 61 20.19 -25.29 -43.70
C ASP A 61 18.86 -25.78 -44.31
N ASP A 62 18.64 -25.45 -45.58
CA ASP A 62 17.54 -25.97 -46.40
C ASP A 62 17.89 -27.38 -46.91
N VAL A 63 17.35 -28.42 -46.27
CA VAL A 63 17.56 -29.81 -46.67
C VAL A 63 16.49 -30.24 -47.70
N PRO A 64 16.88 -30.74 -48.89
CA PRO A 64 15.92 -31.15 -49.93
C PRO A 64 14.89 -32.17 -49.42
N GLY A 65 13.60 -31.87 -49.65
CA GLY A 65 12.49 -32.74 -49.25
C GLY A 65 12.04 -32.59 -47.79
N GLN A 66 12.66 -31.70 -47.03
CA GLN A 66 12.27 -31.36 -45.66
C GLN A 66 11.67 -29.95 -45.60
N VAL A 67 10.67 -29.78 -44.74
CA VAL A 67 9.95 -28.49 -44.56
C VAL A 67 10.54 -27.66 -43.42
N LEU A 68 11.29 -28.31 -42.52
CA LEU A 68 11.88 -27.68 -41.35
C LEU A 68 13.36 -27.38 -41.59
N PRO A 69 13.88 -26.24 -41.09
CA PRO A 69 15.31 -25.96 -41.10
C PRO A 69 16.06 -27.01 -40.28
N ALA A 70 17.27 -27.33 -40.73
CA ALA A 70 18.17 -28.29 -40.09
C ALA A 70 19.48 -27.65 -39.65
N TYR A 71 20.12 -28.24 -38.65
CA TYR A 71 21.42 -27.84 -38.14
C TYR A 71 22.31 -29.06 -37.99
N GLU A 72 23.59 -28.96 -38.34
CA GLU A 72 24.56 -30.03 -38.20
C GLU A 72 25.12 -30.03 -36.77
N LEU A 73 24.64 -30.94 -35.93
CA LEU A 73 24.89 -30.93 -34.48
C LEU A 73 25.18 -32.33 -33.94
N PRO A 74 25.86 -32.45 -32.78
CA PRO A 74 26.03 -33.73 -32.11
C PRO A 74 24.69 -34.45 -31.88
N GLY A 75 24.61 -35.71 -32.29
CA GLY A 75 23.38 -36.48 -32.36
C GLY A 75 22.71 -36.75 -31.00
N GLU A 76 23.42 -36.55 -29.89
CA GLU A 76 22.84 -36.58 -28.55
C GLU A 76 21.91 -35.39 -28.22
N ILE A 77 21.99 -34.29 -28.97
CA ILE A 77 21.19 -33.08 -28.72
C ILE A 77 19.72 -33.34 -29.10
N GLY A 78 18.81 -33.13 -28.14
CA GLY A 78 17.37 -33.35 -28.36
C GLY A 78 16.96 -34.83 -28.39
N PHE A 79 17.88 -35.75 -28.06
CA PHE A 79 17.61 -37.19 -27.96
C PHE A 79 17.17 -37.61 -26.53
N PRO A 80 16.28 -38.61 -26.36
CA PRO A 80 15.61 -39.40 -27.39
C PRO A 80 14.51 -38.62 -28.12
N ASP A 81 14.16 -39.07 -29.33
CA ASP A 81 12.91 -38.66 -29.97
C ASP A 81 11.73 -39.10 -29.07
N PRO A 82 10.87 -38.17 -28.63
CA PRO A 82 9.80 -38.46 -27.69
C PRO A 82 8.74 -39.46 -28.19
N GLY A 83 8.72 -39.80 -29.48
CA GLY A 83 7.67 -40.61 -30.11
C GLY A 83 7.33 -41.96 -29.47
N CYS A 84 8.18 -42.52 -28.59
CA CYS A 84 7.88 -43.80 -27.92
C CYS A 84 7.03 -43.68 -26.64
N PHE A 85 7.05 -42.53 -25.94
CA PHE A 85 6.32 -42.34 -24.67
C PHE A 85 5.36 -41.15 -24.69
N VAL A 86 5.29 -40.47 -25.83
CA VAL A 86 4.29 -39.45 -26.15
C VAL A 86 3.16 -40.12 -26.92
N PHE A 87 1.94 -40.05 -26.39
CA PHE A 87 0.70 -40.51 -27.02
C PHE A 87 0.81 -41.85 -27.80
N PRO A 88 0.43 -43.02 -27.27
CA PRO A 88 -0.41 -43.28 -26.09
C PRO A 88 0.39 -43.33 -24.79
N ALA A 89 -0.29 -43.48 -23.64
CA ALA A 89 0.26 -43.27 -22.30
C ALA A 89 1.27 -44.33 -21.81
N GLU A 90 2.24 -44.69 -22.67
CA GLU A 90 3.28 -45.68 -22.43
C GLU A 90 4.36 -45.15 -21.47
N PRO A 91 4.99 -46.03 -20.67
CA PRO A 91 6.13 -45.65 -19.85
C PRO A 91 7.33 -45.18 -20.68
N ALA A 92 8.09 -44.21 -20.16
CA ALA A 92 9.31 -43.70 -20.78
C ALA A 92 10.42 -44.75 -20.91
N SER A 93 10.29 -45.91 -20.23
CA SER A 93 11.22 -47.03 -20.35
C SER A 93 11.35 -47.60 -21.76
N CYS A 94 10.42 -47.31 -22.68
CA CYS A 94 10.57 -47.61 -24.10
C CYS A 94 11.84 -47.01 -24.72
N ALA A 95 12.38 -45.93 -24.14
CA ALA A 95 13.59 -45.28 -24.62
C ALA A 95 14.88 -45.91 -24.07
N ASN A 96 14.83 -46.80 -23.07
CA ASN A 96 16.04 -47.35 -22.41
C ASN A 96 16.98 -48.07 -23.37
N ASP A 97 16.44 -48.72 -24.41
CA ASP A 97 17.20 -49.51 -25.37
C ASP A 97 17.59 -48.71 -26.63
N LEU A 98 17.25 -47.41 -26.69
CA LEU A 98 17.59 -46.56 -27.82
C LEU A 98 19.06 -46.11 -27.72
N PRO A 99 19.92 -46.44 -28.70
CA PRO A 99 21.31 -46.01 -28.68
C PRO A 99 21.39 -44.49 -28.85
N ILE A 100 22.17 -43.81 -28.01
CA ILE A 100 22.46 -42.38 -28.17
C ILE A 100 23.29 -42.22 -29.45
N PRO A 101 22.83 -41.42 -30.44
CA PRO A 101 23.56 -41.26 -31.69
C PRO A 101 24.94 -40.62 -31.45
N GLU A 102 26.00 -41.21 -32.01
CA GLU A 102 27.37 -40.67 -31.96
C GLU A 102 27.71 -39.96 -33.28
N GLY A 103 28.36 -38.79 -33.19
CA GLY A 103 28.74 -37.97 -34.34
C GLY A 103 27.75 -36.85 -34.63
N ASP A 104 28.04 -36.07 -35.67
CA ASP A 104 27.22 -34.92 -36.06
C ASP A 104 26.14 -35.36 -37.08
N PHE A 105 24.90 -34.90 -36.87
CA PHE A 105 23.73 -35.19 -37.68
C PHE A 105 22.97 -33.90 -38.00
N TYR A 106 22.24 -33.91 -39.12
CA TYR A 106 21.23 -32.90 -39.40
C TYR A 106 20.02 -33.09 -38.48
N LEU A 107 19.90 -32.20 -37.49
CA LEU A 107 18.78 -32.17 -36.55
C LEU A 107 17.79 -31.09 -36.96
N PHE A 108 16.51 -31.47 -37.10
CA PHE A 108 15.44 -30.58 -37.54
C PHE A 108 14.77 -29.88 -36.36
N THR A 109 14.38 -28.62 -36.54
CA THR A 109 13.69 -27.87 -35.47
C THR A 109 12.55 -27.02 -35.99
N LYS A 110 11.45 -26.98 -35.21
CA LYS A 110 10.35 -26.02 -35.38
C LYS A 110 10.59 -24.69 -34.65
N SER A 111 11.69 -24.59 -33.90
CA SER A 111 11.97 -23.45 -33.00
C SER A 111 12.82 -22.35 -33.64
N ASP A 112 13.08 -22.43 -34.94
CA ASP A 112 13.87 -21.41 -35.63
C ASP A 112 13.18 -20.04 -35.69
N ASP A 113 11.84 -20.01 -35.59
CA ASP A 113 11.03 -18.79 -35.59
C ASP A 113 10.97 -18.04 -34.24
N TYR A 114 11.78 -18.44 -33.26
CA TYR A 114 11.90 -17.79 -31.95
C TYR A 114 13.04 -16.76 -31.91
N PRO A 115 12.96 -15.72 -31.05
CA PRO A 115 14.08 -14.83 -30.86
C PRO A 115 15.29 -15.59 -30.31
N VAL A 116 16.42 -15.47 -31.01
CA VAL A 116 17.65 -16.23 -30.72
C VAL A 116 18.10 -16.13 -29.26
N TRP A 117 17.92 -14.99 -28.61
CA TRP A 117 18.39 -14.76 -27.23
C TRP A 117 17.76 -15.68 -26.19
N GLY A 118 16.57 -16.22 -26.45
CA GLY A 118 15.84 -17.09 -25.52
C GLY A 118 16.51 -18.42 -25.23
N HIS A 119 17.28 -18.94 -26.20
CA HIS A 119 17.87 -20.28 -26.14
C HIS A 119 19.31 -20.28 -25.64
N LEU A 120 19.92 -19.11 -25.42
CA LEU A 120 21.30 -19.01 -24.93
C LEU A 120 21.56 -19.74 -23.61
N PRO A 121 20.70 -19.63 -22.57
CA PRO A 121 20.91 -20.35 -21.31
C PRO A 121 20.96 -21.87 -21.50
N ALA A 122 19.97 -22.43 -22.22
CA ALA A 122 19.96 -23.84 -22.57
C ALA A 122 21.21 -24.23 -23.40
N GLY A 123 21.62 -23.39 -24.35
CA GLY A 123 22.75 -23.65 -25.26
C GLY A 123 24.04 -23.98 -24.53
N PHE A 124 24.36 -23.28 -23.44
CA PHE A 124 25.54 -23.59 -22.61
C PHE A 124 25.56 -25.02 -22.07
N GLY A 125 24.40 -25.60 -21.75
CA GLY A 125 24.32 -26.98 -21.28
C GLY A 125 24.56 -28.01 -22.39
N THR A 126 24.28 -27.64 -23.65
CA THR A 126 24.51 -28.52 -24.81
C THR A 126 25.99 -28.71 -25.17
N LEU A 127 26.89 -27.97 -24.50
CA LEU A 127 28.34 -28.12 -24.64
C LEU A 127 28.90 -29.24 -23.76
N VAL A 128 28.13 -29.74 -22.79
CA VAL A 128 28.52 -30.88 -21.96
C VAL A 128 28.42 -32.16 -22.81
N PRO A 129 29.49 -32.96 -22.92
CA PRO A 129 29.49 -34.13 -23.81
C PRO A 129 28.66 -35.29 -23.25
N GLY A 130 28.14 -36.12 -24.17
CA GLY A 130 27.46 -37.37 -23.86
C GLY A 130 26.12 -37.20 -23.14
N SER A 131 25.68 -38.26 -22.44
CA SER A 131 24.33 -38.33 -21.83
C SER A 131 24.07 -37.27 -20.74
N ALA A 132 25.12 -36.65 -20.19
CA ALA A 132 25.00 -35.58 -19.21
C ALA A 132 24.46 -34.26 -19.80
N ASN A 133 24.59 -34.06 -21.12
CA ASN A 133 24.11 -32.88 -21.86
C ASN A 133 22.67 -32.50 -21.48
N ARG A 134 21.74 -33.45 -21.55
CA ARG A 134 20.30 -33.18 -21.36
C ARG A 134 19.95 -32.62 -19.98
N TRP A 135 20.65 -33.09 -18.94
CA TRP A 135 20.48 -32.58 -17.58
C TRP A 135 21.14 -31.22 -17.39
N ALA A 136 22.32 -31.03 -17.98
CA ALA A 136 23.02 -29.75 -17.97
C ALA A 136 22.19 -28.66 -18.66
N THR A 137 21.64 -28.95 -19.85
CA THR A 137 20.80 -28.06 -20.65
C THR A 137 19.55 -27.61 -19.89
N ARG A 138 18.85 -28.52 -19.22
CA ARG A 138 17.71 -28.17 -18.34
C ARG A 138 18.13 -27.33 -17.14
N THR A 139 19.26 -27.68 -16.52
CA THR A 139 19.77 -26.96 -15.34
C THR A 139 20.16 -25.53 -15.69
N THR A 140 20.82 -25.32 -16.84
CA THR A 140 21.21 -23.97 -17.28
C THR A 140 20.00 -23.14 -17.71
N ASP A 141 19.00 -23.74 -18.37
CA ASP A 141 17.75 -23.06 -18.72
C ASP A 141 16.94 -22.63 -17.48
N ALA A 142 16.94 -23.46 -16.42
CA ALA A 142 16.25 -23.19 -15.17
C ALA A 142 16.87 -22.05 -14.31
N ILE A 143 18.07 -21.55 -14.63
CA ILE A 143 18.75 -20.50 -13.85
C ILE A 143 17.92 -19.21 -13.79
N ILE A 144 17.38 -18.75 -14.93
CA ILE A 144 16.59 -17.51 -14.97
C ILE A 144 15.29 -17.67 -14.18
N PRO A 145 14.47 -18.72 -14.39
CA PRO A 145 13.32 -19.01 -13.53
C PRO A 145 13.65 -19.08 -12.04
N LEU A 146 14.73 -19.77 -11.65
CA LEU A 146 15.16 -19.87 -10.24
C LEU A 146 15.46 -18.49 -9.64
N LEU A 147 16.22 -17.66 -10.35
CA LEU A 147 16.61 -16.34 -9.87
C LEU A 147 15.41 -15.41 -9.71
N LEU A 148 14.50 -15.40 -10.70
CA LEU A 148 13.30 -14.56 -10.67
C LEU A 148 12.28 -15.05 -9.65
N LEU A 149 12.05 -16.36 -9.54
CA LEU A 149 11.18 -16.95 -8.52
C LEU A 149 11.68 -16.61 -7.11
N GLY A 150 12.97 -16.83 -6.84
CA GLY A 150 13.56 -16.51 -5.55
C GLY A 150 13.52 -15.01 -5.24
N ALA A 151 13.78 -14.14 -6.22
CA ALA A 151 13.67 -12.70 -6.04
C ALA A 151 12.23 -12.23 -5.82
N ALA A 152 11.25 -12.81 -6.54
CA ALA A 152 9.83 -12.52 -6.36
C ALA A 152 9.34 -12.95 -4.97
N LEU A 153 9.62 -14.19 -4.55
CA LEU A 153 9.27 -14.68 -3.22
C LEU A 153 9.95 -13.85 -2.12
N LEU A 154 11.21 -13.46 -2.31
CA LEU A 154 11.91 -12.58 -1.37
C LEU A 154 11.28 -11.18 -1.30
N ALA A 155 10.89 -10.60 -2.43
CA ALA A 155 10.25 -9.30 -2.48
C ALA A 155 8.84 -9.33 -1.86
N ALA A 156 8.04 -10.35 -2.18
CA ALA A 156 6.70 -10.54 -1.65
C ALA A 156 6.72 -10.81 -0.14
N SER A 157 7.58 -11.71 0.32
CA SER A 157 7.67 -12.10 1.75
C SER A 157 8.18 -10.98 2.66
N ARG A 158 8.75 -9.89 2.11
CA ARG A 158 9.07 -8.67 2.89
C ARG A 158 7.84 -7.89 3.30
N ARG A 159 6.72 -8.06 2.59
CA ARG A 159 5.43 -7.42 2.89
C ARG A 159 4.62 -8.20 3.91
N GLY A 160 4.96 -9.46 4.12
CA GLY A 160 4.32 -10.35 5.07
C GLY A 160 4.23 -11.78 4.55
N PRO A 161 3.89 -12.73 5.43
CA PRO A 161 3.86 -14.15 5.09
C PRO A 161 2.74 -14.45 4.09
N LEU A 162 1.61 -13.73 4.15
CA LEU A 162 0.49 -13.89 3.22
C LEU A 162 0.88 -13.51 1.79
N ALA A 163 1.57 -12.39 1.60
CA ALA A 163 2.06 -12.00 0.29
C ALA A 163 3.04 -13.04 -0.27
N GLY A 164 3.96 -13.55 0.55
CA GLY A 164 4.87 -14.64 0.15
C GLY A 164 4.13 -15.94 -0.22
N ALA A 165 3.14 -16.34 0.57
CA ALA A 165 2.32 -17.52 0.33
C ALA A 165 1.48 -17.40 -0.96
N SER A 166 0.89 -16.24 -1.21
CA SER A 166 0.12 -15.99 -2.43
C SER A 166 1.00 -15.94 -3.68
N THR A 167 2.22 -15.40 -3.59
CA THR A 167 3.21 -15.50 -4.68
C THR A 167 3.62 -16.95 -4.93
N LEU A 168 3.71 -17.78 -3.89
CA LEU A 168 3.97 -19.22 -4.05
C LEU A 168 2.79 -19.94 -4.71
N LEU A 169 1.54 -19.62 -4.35
CA LEU A 169 0.33 -20.15 -4.98
C LEU A 169 0.25 -19.84 -6.47
N ALA A 170 0.78 -18.68 -6.90
CA ALA A 170 0.85 -18.29 -8.29
C ALA A 170 1.75 -19.21 -9.15
N VAL A 171 2.68 -19.94 -8.52
CA VAL A 171 3.52 -20.90 -9.22
C VAL A 171 2.79 -22.24 -9.27
N THR A 172 1.95 -22.40 -10.30
CA THR A 172 1.16 -23.62 -10.53
C THR A 172 2.06 -24.84 -10.79
N PRO A 173 1.54 -26.07 -10.64
CA PRO A 173 2.25 -27.26 -11.10
C PRO A 173 2.77 -27.17 -12.55
N LEU A 174 1.99 -26.60 -13.47
CA LEU A 174 2.45 -26.37 -14.83
C LEU A 174 3.65 -25.43 -14.90
N ALA A 175 3.70 -24.38 -14.06
CA ALA A 175 4.87 -23.50 -13.99
C ALA A 175 6.11 -24.26 -13.50
N TRP A 176 6.00 -25.06 -12.44
CA TRP A 176 7.09 -25.89 -11.92
C TRP A 176 7.63 -26.87 -12.98
N PHE A 177 6.73 -27.56 -13.67
CA PHE A 177 7.09 -28.45 -14.79
C PHE A 177 7.79 -27.68 -15.92
N THR A 178 7.24 -26.52 -16.33
CA THR A 178 7.80 -25.72 -17.42
C THR A 178 9.18 -25.14 -17.07
N PHE A 179 9.46 -24.86 -15.79
CA PHE A 179 10.79 -24.42 -15.36
C PHE A 179 11.85 -25.53 -15.40
N ALA A 180 11.42 -26.79 -15.49
CA ALA A 180 12.29 -27.96 -15.44
C ALA A 180 12.59 -28.57 -16.81
N VAL A 181 11.90 -28.15 -17.86
CA VAL A 181 12.11 -28.57 -19.25
C VAL A 181 12.63 -27.39 -20.07
N VAL A 182 13.37 -27.68 -21.15
CA VAL A 182 13.91 -26.62 -22.03
C VAL A 182 12.76 -26.01 -22.83
N ASN A 183 12.25 -24.87 -22.38
CA ASN A 183 11.14 -24.19 -23.04
C ASN A 183 11.16 -22.68 -22.76
N PRO A 184 11.09 -21.82 -23.80
CA PRO A 184 11.12 -20.37 -23.61
C PRO A 184 9.91 -19.83 -22.83
N SER A 185 8.85 -20.62 -22.65
CA SER A 185 7.73 -20.27 -21.75
C SER A 185 8.16 -20.19 -20.29
N GLY A 186 9.14 -20.98 -19.84
CA GLY A 186 9.62 -20.97 -18.45
C GLY A 186 10.11 -19.59 -18.01
N PRO A 187 11.12 -19.02 -18.69
CA PRO A 187 11.57 -17.65 -18.43
C PRO A 187 10.46 -16.59 -18.51
N VAL A 188 9.51 -16.72 -19.45
CA VAL A 188 8.41 -15.75 -19.59
C VAL A 188 7.40 -15.84 -18.45
N ILE A 189 7.07 -17.04 -17.96
CA ILE A 189 6.21 -17.22 -16.77
C ILE A 189 6.90 -16.63 -15.53
N ALA A 190 8.18 -16.92 -15.34
CA ALA A 190 8.95 -16.37 -14.22
C ALA A 190 9.09 -14.83 -14.31
N GLY A 191 9.22 -14.29 -15.52
CA GLY A 191 9.17 -12.85 -15.80
C GLY A 191 7.81 -12.24 -15.46
N GLY A 192 6.70 -12.89 -15.83
CA GLY A 192 5.36 -12.45 -15.43
C GLY A 192 5.20 -12.39 -13.90
N LEU A 193 5.65 -13.44 -13.20
CA LEU A 193 5.63 -13.54 -11.73
C LEU A 193 6.43 -12.39 -11.08
N GLY A 194 7.66 -12.17 -11.53
CA GLY A 194 8.53 -11.13 -11.01
C GLY A 194 8.04 -9.72 -11.33
N LEU A 195 7.49 -9.50 -12.54
CA LEU A 195 6.97 -8.20 -12.96
C LEU A 195 5.73 -7.81 -12.16
N TRP A 196 4.74 -8.71 -12.00
CA TRP A 196 3.56 -8.48 -11.15
C TRP A 196 3.98 -8.15 -9.71
N THR A 197 4.89 -8.94 -9.14
CA THR A 197 5.40 -8.73 -7.78
C THR A 197 6.08 -7.37 -7.65
N ALA A 198 6.91 -6.97 -8.62
CA ALA A 198 7.59 -5.69 -8.60
C ALA A 198 6.63 -4.51 -8.77
N LEU A 199 5.60 -4.62 -9.63
CA LEU A 199 4.58 -3.58 -9.82
C LEU A 199 3.73 -3.38 -8.57
N VAL A 200 3.35 -4.45 -7.89
CA VAL A 200 2.67 -4.39 -6.58
C VAL A 200 3.56 -3.72 -5.51
N ALA A 201 4.87 -3.97 -5.53
CA ALA A 201 5.81 -3.27 -4.65
C ALA A 201 5.99 -1.79 -5.01
N LEU A 202 5.98 -1.44 -6.30
CA LEU A 202 6.07 -0.05 -6.76
C LEU A 202 4.80 0.76 -6.48
N ALA A 203 3.65 0.09 -6.39
CA ALA A 203 2.37 0.72 -6.08
C ALA A 203 2.27 1.18 -4.61
N GLU A 204 3.12 0.67 -3.72
CA GLU A 204 3.12 1.10 -2.32
C GLU A 204 3.70 2.51 -2.15
N PRO A 205 3.25 3.30 -1.16
CA PRO A 205 3.88 4.56 -0.81
C PRO A 205 5.35 4.34 -0.40
N SER A 206 6.27 5.18 -0.87
CA SER A 206 7.70 5.11 -0.54
C SER A 206 7.99 6.09 0.58
N SER A 207 8.65 5.64 1.64
CA SER A 207 9.11 6.54 2.68
C SER A 207 10.48 7.17 2.36
N PRO A 208 10.86 8.26 3.05
CA PRO A 208 12.14 8.92 2.82
C PRO A 208 13.33 8.04 3.19
N VAL A 209 14.41 8.14 2.40
CA VAL A 209 15.70 7.51 2.69
C VAL A 209 16.44 8.32 3.76
N PRO A 210 16.94 7.72 4.86
CA PRO A 210 17.74 8.43 5.85
C PRO A 210 19.02 9.02 5.24
N SER A 211 19.31 10.28 5.55
CA SER A 211 20.56 10.95 5.19
C SER A 211 21.71 10.41 6.05
N SER A 212 22.36 9.36 5.54
CA SER A 212 23.63 8.77 6.02
C SER A 212 23.58 7.82 7.24
N GLY A 213 24.53 6.89 7.30
CA GLY A 213 24.71 5.92 8.39
C GLY A 213 24.79 4.44 7.96
N ARG A 214 25.13 3.54 8.91
CA ARG A 214 25.10 2.06 8.70
C ARG A 214 23.69 1.55 8.39
N GLU A 215 22.65 2.25 8.85
CA GLU A 215 21.24 1.98 8.54
C GLU A 215 20.87 2.37 7.09
N ALA A 216 21.46 3.43 6.52
CA ALA A 216 21.30 3.80 5.10
C ALA A 216 21.89 2.74 4.14
N LYS A 217 22.98 2.07 4.52
CA LYS A 217 23.54 0.93 3.77
C LYS A 217 22.63 -0.33 3.82
N ARG A 218 21.87 -0.51 4.90
CA ARG A 218 20.96 -1.67 5.10
C ARG A 218 19.59 -1.44 4.45
N SER A 219 19.02 -0.24 4.57
CA SER A 219 17.76 0.16 3.90
C SER A 219 17.93 0.30 2.38
N GLY A 220 19.11 0.76 1.93
CA GLY A 220 19.47 0.85 0.51
C GLY A 220 19.52 -0.49 -0.23
N ARG A 221 19.69 -1.63 0.47
CA ARG A 221 19.68 -2.98 -0.16
C ARG A 221 18.26 -3.46 -0.49
N GLY A 222 17.27 -3.08 0.33
CA GLY A 222 15.85 -3.41 0.10
C GLY A 222 15.26 -2.63 -1.08
N HIS A 223 15.55 -1.32 -1.14
CA HIS A 223 15.11 -0.43 -2.22
C HIS A 223 15.75 -0.75 -3.59
N ARG A 224 16.90 -1.44 -3.62
CA ARG A 224 17.56 -1.84 -4.88
C ARG A 224 16.99 -3.10 -5.50
N LEU A 225 16.30 -3.97 -4.77
CA LEU A 225 15.81 -5.24 -5.35
C LEU A 225 14.67 -5.01 -6.34
N THR A 226 13.69 -4.18 -5.99
CA THR A 226 12.48 -3.98 -6.80
C THR A 226 12.78 -3.46 -8.22
N PRO A 227 13.66 -2.46 -8.42
CA PRO A 227 14.03 -2.01 -9.76
C PRO A 227 14.67 -3.09 -10.63
N TRP A 228 15.60 -3.86 -10.06
CA TRP A 228 16.25 -4.95 -10.78
C TRP A 228 15.31 -6.12 -11.04
N LEU A 229 14.44 -6.46 -10.08
CA LEU A 229 13.39 -7.46 -10.28
C LEU A 229 12.48 -7.04 -11.45
N ALA A 230 12.00 -5.79 -11.49
CA ALA A 230 11.18 -5.31 -12.60
C ALA A 230 11.91 -5.38 -13.95
N ALA A 231 13.15 -4.88 -14.04
CA ALA A 231 13.90 -4.84 -15.28
C ALA A 231 14.31 -6.23 -15.80
N LEU A 232 14.78 -7.11 -14.92
CA LEU A 232 15.17 -8.47 -15.29
C LEU A 232 13.94 -9.33 -15.62
N SER A 233 12.82 -9.12 -14.92
CA SER A 233 11.54 -9.76 -15.27
C SER A 233 11.04 -9.32 -16.63
N TRP A 234 11.13 -8.03 -16.95
CA TRP A 234 10.81 -7.50 -18.28
C TRP A 234 11.69 -8.14 -19.36
N ALA A 235 13.01 -8.20 -19.14
CA ALA A 235 13.93 -8.83 -20.09
C ALA A 235 13.63 -10.33 -20.29
N ALA A 236 13.36 -11.07 -19.21
CA ALA A 236 13.00 -12.49 -19.26
C ALA A 236 11.63 -12.75 -19.92
N MET A 237 10.75 -11.76 -19.97
CA MET A 237 9.53 -11.85 -20.78
C MET A 237 9.81 -11.58 -22.26
N VAL A 238 10.52 -10.49 -22.56
CA VAL A 238 10.59 -9.91 -23.91
C VAL A 238 11.62 -10.59 -24.82
N LEU A 239 12.70 -11.12 -24.26
CA LEU A 239 13.78 -11.74 -25.03
C LEU A 239 13.50 -13.18 -25.48
N PRO A 240 12.85 -14.07 -24.68
CA PRO A 240 12.77 -15.48 -25.04
C PRO A 240 11.65 -15.85 -26.02
N ARG A 241 10.63 -14.99 -26.18
CA ARG A 241 9.46 -15.31 -27.00
C ARG A 241 8.96 -14.11 -27.79
N ARG A 242 8.44 -14.39 -29.00
CA ARG A 242 7.84 -13.40 -29.91
C ARG A 242 6.58 -12.72 -29.36
N ASP A 243 5.84 -13.36 -28.46
CA ASP A 243 4.64 -12.82 -27.81
C ASP A 243 4.93 -12.22 -26.42
N GLY A 244 6.19 -12.30 -25.97
CA GLY A 244 6.63 -11.86 -24.65
C GLY A 244 6.41 -10.37 -24.37
N LEU A 245 6.67 -9.51 -25.36
CA LEU A 245 6.40 -8.06 -25.26
C LEU A 245 4.91 -7.75 -25.16
N VAL A 246 4.06 -8.52 -25.84
CA VAL A 246 2.60 -8.37 -25.74
C VAL A 246 2.17 -8.62 -24.30
N TYR A 247 2.61 -9.73 -23.69
CA TYR A 247 2.31 -10.02 -22.29
C TYR A 247 2.86 -8.96 -21.35
N GLY A 248 4.11 -8.50 -21.53
CA GLY A 248 4.70 -7.45 -20.68
C GLY A 248 3.88 -6.15 -20.72
N CYS A 249 3.49 -5.71 -21.92
CA CYS A 249 2.66 -4.53 -22.10
C CYS A 249 1.25 -4.69 -21.49
N LEU A 250 0.63 -5.87 -21.62
CA LEU A 250 -0.67 -6.18 -21.01
C LEU A 250 -0.60 -6.21 -19.48
N ILE A 251 0.48 -6.73 -18.90
CA ILE A 251 0.73 -6.68 -17.44
C ILE A 251 0.86 -5.23 -16.98
N LEU A 252 1.65 -4.41 -17.66
CA LEU A 252 1.79 -2.98 -17.33
C LEU A 252 0.47 -2.22 -17.45
N ALA A 253 -0.27 -2.43 -18.54
CA ALA A 253 -1.58 -1.80 -18.75
C ALA A 253 -2.57 -2.21 -17.65
N SER A 254 -2.65 -3.51 -17.34
CA SER A 254 -3.49 -4.03 -16.27
C SER A 254 -3.08 -3.45 -14.91
N ALA A 255 -1.77 -3.40 -14.62
CA ALA A 255 -1.26 -2.81 -13.39
C ALA A 255 -1.58 -1.30 -13.27
N PHE A 256 -1.50 -0.52 -14.36
CA PHE A 256 -1.85 0.92 -14.30
C PHE A 256 -3.34 1.18 -14.06
N LEU A 257 -4.22 0.26 -14.48
CA LEU A 257 -5.66 0.32 -14.29
C LEU A 257 -6.09 -0.22 -12.91
N ILE A 258 -5.45 -1.30 -12.47
CA ILE A 258 -5.80 -2.00 -11.22
C ILE A 258 -5.11 -1.38 -10.01
N LEU A 259 -3.83 -1.03 -10.13
CA LEU A 259 -3.00 -0.45 -9.07
C LEU A 259 -2.92 1.07 -9.25
N ASP A 260 -2.94 1.85 -8.17
CA ASP A 260 -2.85 3.32 -8.22
C ASP A 260 -1.43 3.83 -8.53
N LEU A 261 -0.70 3.13 -9.41
CA LEU A 261 0.67 3.45 -9.80
C LEU A 261 0.79 4.82 -10.46
N ASP A 262 1.47 5.78 -9.83
CA ASP A 262 1.91 7.00 -10.51
C ASP A 262 3.16 6.72 -11.36
N VAL A 263 3.08 6.97 -12.66
CA VAL A 263 4.16 6.69 -13.62
C VAL A 263 5.43 7.48 -13.28
N ARG A 264 5.29 8.74 -12.86
CA ARG A 264 6.46 9.58 -12.54
C ARG A 264 7.16 9.07 -11.28
N SER A 265 6.41 8.68 -10.26
CA SER A 265 6.93 8.03 -9.05
C SER A 265 7.59 6.68 -9.39
N ALA A 266 6.90 5.81 -10.15
CA ALA A 266 7.41 4.50 -10.55
C ALA A 266 8.72 4.61 -11.35
N ALA A 267 8.78 5.48 -12.36
CA ALA A 267 9.99 5.71 -13.16
C ALA A 267 11.16 6.22 -12.31
N ARG A 268 10.91 7.15 -11.36
CA ARG A 268 11.93 7.62 -10.42
C ARG A 268 12.46 6.50 -9.53
N ARG A 269 11.59 5.61 -9.06
CA ARG A 269 11.98 4.49 -8.19
C ARG A 269 12.72 3.39 -8.92
N LEU A 270 12.36 3.11 -10.17
CA LEU A 270 13.12 2.20 -11.05
C LEU A 270 14.54 2.74 -11.29
N GLY A 271 14.65 4.04 -11.53
CA GLY A 271 15.93 4.67 -11.84
C GLY A 271 16.45 4.34 -13.24
N ARG A 272 17.43 5.12 -13.70
CA ARG A 272 17.97 5.04 -15.06
C ARG A 272 18.54 3.66 -15.44
N PRO A 273 19.31 2.95 -14.58
CA PRO A 273 19.90 1.67 -14.96
C PRO A 273 18.85 0.58 -15.27
N ALA A 274 17.84 0.44 -14.42
CA ALA A 274 16.76 -0.53 -14.62
C ALA A 274 15.95 -0.22 -15.88
N LEU A 275 15.64 1.06 -16.12
CA LEU A 275 14.96 1.51 -17.33
C LEU A 275 15.80 1.26 -18.59
N ALA A 276 17.13 1.45 -18.52
CA ALA A 276 18.02 1.17 -19.63
C ALA A 276 18.02 -0.31 -20.01
N VAL A 277 18.07 -1.23 -19.02
CA VAL A 277 17.97 -2.68 -19.29
C VAL A 277 16.65 -3.03 -19.96
N ALA A 278 15.53 -2.51 -19.45
CA ALA A 278 14.22 -2.75 -20.07
C ALA A 278 14.14 -2.19 -21.50
N ALA A 279 14.72 -1.00 -21.75
CA ALA A 279 14.76 -0.38 -23.07
C ALA A 279 15.63 -1.18 -24.07
N VAL A 280 16.81 -1.64 -23.65
CA VAL A 280 17.71 -2.45 -24.49
C VAL A 280 17.06 -3.78 -24.84
N ALA A 281 16.45 -4.47 -23.87
CA ALA A 281 15.73 -5.72 -24.13
C ALA A 281 14.57 -5.51 -25.13
N THR A 282 13.83 -4.41 -24.98
CA THR A 282 12.73 -4.06 -25.91
C THR A 282 13.27 -3.76 -27.32
N ALA A 283 14.36 -2.99 -27.43
CA ALA A 283 14.97 -2.66 -28.70
C ALA A 283 15.52 -3.92 -29.41
N ALA A 284 16.13 -4.85 -28.68
CA ALA A 284 16.61 -6.11 -29.21
C ALA A 284 15.47 -6.95 -29.82
N THR A 285 14.35 -7.08 -29.10
CA THR A 285 13.18 -7.82 -29.61
C THR A 285 12.52 -7.14 -30.79
N LEU A 286 12.41 -5.81 -30.81
CA LEU A 286 11.87 -5.07 -31.96
C LEU A 286 12.79 -5.15 -33.19
N ALA A 287 14.11 -5.13 -32.99
CA ALA A 287 15.08 -5.31 -34.07
C ALA A 287 14.96 -6.71 -34.69
N TRP A 288 14.86 -7.76 -33.86
CA TRP A 288 14.57 -9.11 -34.33
C TRP A 288 13.24 -9.18 -35.09
N ALA A 289 12.17 -8.62 -34.51
CA ALA A 289 10.83 -8.63 -35.11
C ALA A 289 10.77 -7.95 -36.48
N SER A 290 11.58 -6.90 -36.70
CA SER A 290 11.66 -6.18 -37.97
C SER A 290 12.28 -7.00 -39.11
N ARG A 291 13.00 -8.07 -38.78
CA ARG A 291 13.66 -8.97 -39.74
C ARG A 291 12.90 -10.29 -39.95
N SER A 292 11.92 -10.59 -39.10
CA SER A 292 11.12 -11.81 -39.20
C SER A 292 9.87 -11.57 -40.04
N ASP A 293 9.58 -12.45 -41.00
CA ASP A 293 8.41 -12.35 -41.89
C ASP A 293 7.11 -12.92 -41.29
N THR A 294 7.03 -13.09 -39.96
CA THR A 294 5.84 -13.69 -39.33
C THR A 294 4.75 -12.66 -39.02
N VAL A 295 3.49 -13.01 -39.28
CA VAL A 295 2.30 -12.17 -38.94
C VAL A 295 2.26 -11.82 -37.45
N GLY A 296 2.81 -12.67 -36.58
CA GLY A 296 2.95 -12.43 -35.14
C GLY A 296 3.86 -11.24 -34.80
N SER A 297 4.83 -10.92 -35.66
CA SER A 297 5.78 -9.83 -35.45
C SER A 297 5.18 -8.44 -35.65
N LEU A 298 4.05 -8.32 -36.36
CA LEU A 298 3.32 -7.06 -36.50
C LEU A 298 2.62 -6.64 -35.18
N ALA A 299 2.17 -7.60 -34.37
CA ALA A 299 1.54 -7.33 -33.08
C ALA A 299 2.51 -6.70 -32.06
N LEU A 300 3.82 -6.97 -32.21
CA LEU A 300 4.89 -6.41 -31.37
C LEU A 300 5.01 -4.89 -31.50
N PHE A 301 4.76 -4.32 -32.68
CA PHE A 301 4.82 -2.88 -32.90
C PHE A 301 3.60 -2.13 -32.33
N ALA A 302 2.46 -2.83 -32.17
CA ALA A 302 1.25 -2.27 -31.56
C ALA A 302 1.21 -2.44 -30.04
N ALA A 303 1.93 -3.43 -29.47
CA ALA A 303 1.91 -3.74 -28.04
C ALA A 303 2.22 -2.53 -27.11
N PRO A 304 3.18 -1.63 -27.42
CA PRO A 304 3.45 -0.46 -26.59
C PRO A 304 2.30 0.55 -26.50
N LEU A 305 1.30 0.49 -27.39
CA LEU A 305 0.13 1.37 -27.35
C LEU A 305 -0.82 1.03 -26.19
N ALA A 306 -0.83 -0.23 -25.72
CA ALA A 306 -1.70 -0.68 -24.64
C ALA A 306 -1.47 0.09 -23.31
N PRO A 307 -0.24 0.19 -22.76
CA PRO A 307 0.01 0.97 -21.55
C PRO A 307 -0.22 2.48 -21.76
N VAL A 308 0.03 3.01 -22.97
CA VAL A 308 -0.24 4.43 -23.29
C VAL A 308 -1.74 4.73 -23.27
N ALA A 309 -2.55 3.86 -23.90
CA ALA A 309 -4.00 3.96 -23.88
C ALA A 309 -4.55 3.87 -22.45
N ALA A 310 -4.05 2.93 -21.64
CA ALA A 310 -4.42 2.79 -20.23
C ALA A 310 -4.16 4.07 -19.41
N LEU A 311 -3.04 4.76 -19.66
CA LEU A 311 -2.72 6.03 -19.00
C LEU A 311 -3.64 7.17 -19.47
N GLY A 312 -3.94 7.24 -20.77
CA GLY A 312 -4.89 8.22 -21.32
C GLY A 312 -6.28 8.06 -20.69
N LEU A 313 -6.75 6.82 -20.59
CA LEU A 313 -8.03 6.48 -19.98
C LEU A 313 -8.08 6.82 -18.48
N ARG A 314 -7.01 6.53 -17.74
CA ARG A 314 -6.92 6.90 -16.32
C ARG A 314 -7.00 8.41 -16.11
N ARG A 315 -6.44 9.22 -17.01
CA ARG A 315 -6.58 10.68 -16.98
C ARG A 315 -8.00 11.14 -17.27
N ILE A 316 -8.65 10.56 -18.28
CA ILE A 316 -10.05 10.88 -18.64
C ILE A 316 -10.99 10.53 -17.49
N ALA A 317 -10.83 9.36 -16.88
CA ALA A 317 -11.58 8.90 -15.72
C ALA A 317 -11.31 9.75 -14.44
N GLY A 318 -10.22 10.50 -14.40
CA GLY A 318 -9.84 11.38 -13.28
C GLY A 318 -10.57 12.72 -13.23
N THR A 319 -11.35 13.08 -14.26
CA THR A 319 -12.14 14.32 -14.29
C THR A 319 -13.28 14.30 -13.24
N ARG A 320 -13.65 15.48 -12.72
CA ARG A 320 -14.47 15.71 -11.51
C ARG A 320 -15.88 15.09 -11.52
N PHE A 321 -16.33 14.50 -12.64
CA PHE A 321 -17.71 14.06 -12.84
C PHE A 321 -18.01 12.60 -12.45
N MET A 322 -17.01 11.79 -12.10
CA MET A 322 -17.19 10.35 -11.88
C MET A 322 -16.64 9.90 -10.52
N ALA A 323 -17.54 9.48 -9.62
CA ALA A 323 -17.21 8.88 -8.33
C ALA A 323 -16.38 7.58 -8.47
N GLY A 324 -15.49 7.32 -7.50
CA GLY A 324 -14.46 6.27 -7.56
C GLY A 324 -14.96 4.85 -7.87
N ARG A 325 -16.22 4.52 -7.56
CA ARG A 325 -16.85 3.22 -7.86
C ARG A 325 -17.10 2.98 -9.37
N ARG A 326 -17.41 4.03 -10.15
CA ARG A 326 -17.62 3.91 -11.62
C ARG A 326 -16.31 3.88 -12.41
N ARG A 327 -15.24 4.51 -11.89
CA ARG A 327 -13.92 4.60 -12.55
C ARG A 327 -13.30 3.23 -12.83
N GLN A 328 -13.42 2.27 -11.90
CA GLN A 328 -12.74 0.98 -11.98
C GLN A 328 -13.50 -0.04 -12.84
N ALA A 329 -14.83 -0.06 -12.75
CA ALA A 329 -15.66 -0.87 -13.64
C ALA A 329 -15.49 -0.45 -15.11
N ILE A 330 -15.38 0.86 -15.37
CA ILE A 330 -15.08 1.41 -16.69
C ILE A 330 -13.64 1.06 -17.09
N GLY A 331 -12.66 1.16 -16.19
CA GLY A 331 -11.27 0.78 -16.48
C GLY A 331 -11.12 -0.69 -16.90
N ALA A 332 -11.75 -1.62 -16.17
CA ALA A 332 -11.75 -3.04 -16.51
C ALA A 332 -12.53 -3.33 -17.81
N ALA A 333 -13.70 -2.73 -17.99
CA ALA A 333 -14.48 -2.87 -19.23
C ALA A 333 -13.74 -2.30 -20.45
N VAL A 334 -13.01 -1.19 -20.29
CA VAL A 334 -12.25 -0.58 -21.38
C VAL A 334 -10.96 -1.34 -21.66
N ALA A 335 -10.29 -1.94 -20.67
CA ALA A 335 -9.18 -2.87 -20.93
C ALA A 335 -9.63 -4.04 -21.80
N VAL A 336 -10.81 -4.60 -21.50
CA VAL A 336 -11.46 -5.62 -22.32
C VAL A 336 -11.77 -5.07 -23.72
N VAL A 337 -12.30 -3.85 -23.86
CA VAL A 337 -12.58 -3.24 -25.17
C VAL A 337 -11.31 -2.96 -25.98
N VAL A 338 -10.23 -2.48 -25.36
CA VAL A 338 -8.94 -2.24 -26.04
C VAL A 338 -8.33 -3.57 -26.48
N ALA A 339 -8.40 -4.60 -25.64
CA ALA A 339 -8.02 -5.95 -26.02
C ALA A 339 -8.83 -6.42 -27.23
N VAL A 340 -10.17 -6.32 -27.18
CA VAL A 340 -11.08 -6.69 -28.28
C VAL A 340 -10.80 -5.90 -29.56
N LEU A 341 -10.58 -4.59 -29.49
CA LEU A 341 -10.25 -3.76 -30.65
C LEU A 341 -8.88 -4.11 -31.24
N GLY A 342 -7.89 -4.39 -30.40
CA GLY A 342 -6.59 -4.92 -30.82
C GLY A 342 -6.75 -6.27 -31.52
N SER A 343 -7.56 -7.16 -30.97
CA SER A 343 -7.91 -8.44 -31.58
C SER A 343 -8.56 -8.26 -32.95
N LEU A 344 -9.53 -7.35 -33.07
CA LEU A 344 -10.23 -7.07 -34.32
C LEU A 344 -9.30 -6.54 -35.43
N VAL A 345 -8.34 -5.67 -35.09
CA VAL A 345 -7.34 -5.15 -36.04
C VAL A 345 -6.37 -6.23 -36.50
N VAL A 346 -5.94 -7.12 -35.60
CA VAL A 346 -5.07 -8.25 -35.95
C VAL A 346 -5.85 -9.25 -36.81
N MET A 347 -7.11 -9.53 -36.46
CA MET A 347 -7.98 -10.43 -37.20
C MET A 347 -8.36 -9.90 -38.59
N SER A 348 -8.46 -8.58 -38.77
CA SER A 348 -8.74 -7.99 -40.09
C SER A 348 -7.58 -8.14 -41.09
N ARG A 349 -6.40 -8.59 -40.64
CA ARG A 349 -5.21 -8.84 -41.49
C ARG A 349 -4.94 -10.32 -41.76
N ARG A 350 -5.78 -11.24 -41.26
CA ARG A 350 -5.65 -12.68 -41.51
C ARG A 350 -5.99 -13.02 -42.97
N SER A 351 -5.13 -13.79 -43.64
CA SER A 351 -5.42 -14.42 -44.93
C SER A 351 -6.55 -15.44 -44.75
N GLY A 352 -7.78 -15.09 -45.11
CA GLY A 352 -8.99 -15.90 -44.92
C GLY A 352 -10.08 -15.27 -44.07
N GLY A 353 -9.81 -14.13 -43.41
CA GLY A 353 -10.82 -13.37 -42.65
C GLY A 353 -11.32 -14.05 -41.36
N PHE A 354 -12.49 -13.62 -40.89
CA PHE A 354 -13.11 -14.09 -39.65
C PHE A 354 -13.82 -15.44 -39.85
N ASP A 355 -13.30 -16.51 -39.25
CA ASP A 355 -13.94 -17.83 -39.26
C ASP A 355 -14.73 -18.09 -37.96
N ARG A 356 -16.06 -18.21 -38.09
CA ARG A 356 -16.98 -18.48 -36.98
C ARG A 356 -16.81 -19.89 -36.39
N ALA A 357 -16.38 -20.87 -37.19
CA ALA A 357 -16.13 -22.22 -36.70
C ALA A 357 -14.87 -22.24 -35.82
N VAL A 358 -13.78 -21.63 -36.29
CA VAL A 358 -12.55 -21.47 -35.51
C VAL A 358 -12.80 -20.70 -34.21
N LEU A 359 -13.58 -19.61 -34.24
CA LEU A 359 -13.92 -18.88 -33.01
C LEU A 359 -14.69 -19.76 -32.02
N ARG A 360 -15.64 -20.56 -32.50
CA ARG A 360 -16.41 -21.48 -31.65
C ARG A 360 -15.50 -22.53 -31.00
N ASP A 361 -14.56 -23.09 -31.76
CA ASP A 361 -13.62 -24.09 -31.26
C ASP A 361 -12.66 -23.48 -30.23
N VAL A 362 -12.12 -22.29 -30.50
CA VAL A 362 -11.26 -21.54 -29.57
C VAL A 362 -11.99 -21.22 -28.26
N ILE A 363 -13.23 -20.74 -28.34
CA ILE A 363 -14.05 -20.49 -27.14
C ILE A 363 -14.32 -21.80 -26.40
N GLY A 364 -14.66 -22.87 -27.12
CA GLY A 364 -14.94 -24.20 -26.57
C GLY A 364 -13.76 -24.81 -25.81
N GLN A 365 -12.52 -24.54 -26.25
CA GLN A 365 -11.30 -25.03 -25.60
C GLN A 365 -10.88 -24.21 -24.37
N THR A 366 -11.49 -23.05 -24.10
CA THR A 366 -11.08 -22.16 -22.99
C THR A 366 -11.03 -22.88 -21.64
N GLY A 367 -12.02 -23.72 -21.35
CA GLY A 367 -12.07 -24.46 -20.08
C GLY A 367 -10.93 -25.48 -19.95
N LEU A 368 -10.60 -26.17 -21.05
CA LEU A 368 -9.48 -27.11 -21.12
C LEU A 368 -8.16 -26.38 -20.91
N ASN A 369 -7.93 -25.28 -21.63
CA ASN A 369 -6.67 -24.52 -21.53
C ASN A 369 -6.46 -23.91 -20.14
N LEU A 370 -7.53 -23.48 -19.46
CA LEU A 370 -7.45 -22.99 -18.08
C LEU A 370 -7.14 -24.13 -17.09
N ASN A 371 -7.65 -25.33 -17.33
CA ASN A 371 -7.30 -26.51 -16.55
C ASN A 371 -5.84 -26.93 -16.77
N GLU A 372 -5.38 -26.90 -18.03
CA GLU A 372 -3.98 -27.12 -18.38
C GLU A 372 -3.07 -26.17 -17.61
N ALA A 373 -3.39 -24.87 -17.55
CA ALA A 373 -2.61 -23.84 -16.86
C ALA A 373 -2.33 -24.19 -15.38
N ILE A 374 -3.18 -25.01 -14.77
CA ILE A 374 -3.01 -25.50 -13.40
C ILE A 374 -2.19 -26.79 -13.41
N GLY A 375 -2.59 -27.83 -14.15
CA GLY A 375 -2.06 -29.17 -13.92
C GLY A 375 -2.30 -30.22 -15.00
N VAL A 376 -2.27 -29.85 -16.27
CA VAL A 376 -2.04 -30.86 -17.33
C VAL A 376 -0.61 -30.69 -17.80
N LEU A 377 0.24 -31.66 -17.49
CA LEU A 377 1.69 -31.63 -17.68
C LEU A 377 2.09 -32.51 -18.87
N GLY A 378 3.40 -32.60 -19.14
CA GLY A 378 3.91 -33.43 -20.23
C GLY A 378 3.44 -32.90 -21.58
N TRP A 379 3.23 -33.83 -22.51
CA TRP A 379 2.68 -33.56 -23.85
C TRP A 379 1.15 -33.42 -23.81
N ASP A 380 0.59 -32.67 -22.85
CA ASP A 380 -0.86 -32.62 -22.60
C ASP A 380 -1.50 -33.99 -22.24
N ASP A 381 -0.68 -34.91 -21.75
CA ASP A 381 -1.02 -36.31 -21.52
C ASP A 381 -0.83 -36.74 -20.04
N THR A 382 -0.40 -35.80 -19.20
CA THR A 382 -0.08 -36.03 -17.79
C THR A 382 -0.96 -35.15 -16.88
N PRO A 383 -2.28 -35.39 -16.81
CA PRO A 383 -3.16 -34.66 -15.90
C PRO A 383 -2.84 -35.01 -14.44
N ILE A 384 -2.72 -34.00 -13.59
CA ILE A 384 -2.63 -34.18 -12.12
C ILE A 384 -3.98 -34.69 -11.57
N PRO A 385 -4.02 -35.28 -10.36
CA PRO A 385 -5.28 -35.71 -9.76
C PRO A 385 -6.29 -34.56 -9.68
N THR A 386 -7.54 -34.80 -10.09
CA THR A 386 -8.59 -33.77 -10.12
C THR A 386 -8.81 -33.13 -8.75
N SER A 387 -8.62 -33.88 -7.66
CA SER A 387 -8.66 -33.38 -6.28
C SER A 387 -7.62 -32.29 -6.02
N ALA A 388 -6.42 -32.37 -6.63
CA ALA A 388 -5.38 -31.37 -6.51
C ALA A 388 -5.76 -30.07 -7.24
N VAL A 389 -6.40 -30.16 -8.41
CA VAL A 389 -6.95 -29.00 -9.13
C VAL A 389 -8.02 -28.31 -8.29
N TYR A 390 -8.97 -29.08 -7.72
CA TYR A 390 -10.00 -28.51 -6.85
C TYR A 390 -9.42 -27.87 -5.59
N LEU A 391 -8.42 -28.48 -4.95
CA LEU A 391 -7.75 -27.88 -3.80
C LEU A 391 -7.12 -26.53 -4.17
N TRP A 392 -6.43 -26.45 -5.31
CA TRP A 392 -5.85 -25.17 -5.77
C TRP A 392 -6.92 -24.11 -6.00
N LEU A 393 -8.04 -24.47 -6.65
CA LEU A 393 -9.17 -23.56 -6.89
C LEU A 393 -9.85 -23.11 -5.59
N VAL A 394 -10.03 -24.00 -4.62
CA VAL A 394 -10.58 -23.68 -3.30
C VAL A 394 -9.67 -22.69 -2.57
N VAL A 395 -8.34 -22.89 -2.61
CA VAL A 395 -7.37 -21.97 -1.98
C VAL A 395 -7.39 -20.58 -2.63
N LEU A 396 -7.46 -20.52 -3.95
CA LEU A 396 -7.63 -19.25 -4.65
C LEU A 396 -8.99 -18.59 -4.32
N GLY A 397 -10.05 -19.39 -4.25
CA GLY A 397 -11.40 -18.96 -3.85
C GLY A 397 -11.45 -18.44 -2.42
N MET A 398 -10.69 -19.03 -1.49
CA MET A 398 -10.55 -18.53 -0.11
C MET A 398 -9.91 -17.14 -0.07
N LEU A 399 -8.87 -16.88 -0.86
CA LEU A 399 -8.25 -15.55 -0.97
C LEU A 399 -9.23 -14.51 -1.55
N ALA A 400 -9.99 -14.89 -2.58
CA ALA A 400 -11.04 -14.03 -3.14
C ALA A 400 -12.17 -13.79 -2.13
N GLY A 401 -12.63 -14.83 -1.42
CA GLY A 401 -13.63 -14.71 -0.36
C GLY A 401 -13.17 -13.79 0.77
N ALA A 402 -11.92 -13.90 1.22
CA ALA A 402 -11.33 -12.98 2.20
C ALA A 402 -11.33 -11.54 1.67
N ALA A 403 -10.94 -11.30 0.41
CA ALA A 403 -11.02 -9.98 -0.21
C ALA A 403 -12.45 -9.43 -0.26
N LEU A 404 -13.46 -10.29 -0.46
CA LEU A 404 -14.87 -9.91 -0.48
C LEU A 404 -15.36 -9.48 0.91
N VAL A 405 -15.08 -10.28 1.94
CA VAL A 405 -15.47 -10.03 3.33
C VAL A 405 -14.85 -8.74 3.86
N LEU A 406 -13.58 -8.48 3.51
CA LEU A 406 -12.85 -7.27 3.91
C LEU A 406 -13.21 -6.03 3.07
N GLY A 407 -14.29 -6.07 2.28
CA GLY A 407 -14.74 -4.94 1.47
C GLY A 407 -13.80 -4.56 0.32
N SER A 408 -12.79 -5.37 0.01
CA SER A 408 -11.74 -5.10 -1.00
C SER A 408 -12.19 -5.44 -2.43
N ARG A 409 -13.39 -4.97 -2.81
CA ARG A 409 -14.01 -5.23 -4.13
C ARG A 409 -13.13 -4.84 -5.32
N ARG A 410 -12.24 -3.86 -5.13
CA ARG A 410 -11.22 -3.46 -6.12
C ARG A 410 -10.31 -4.63 -6.53
N LEU A 411 -9.81 -5.39 -5.55
CA LEU A 411 -8.90 -6.50 -5.81
C LEU A 411 -9.61 -7.64 -6.56
N LEU A 412 -10.89 -7.86 -6.26
CA LEU A 412 -11.73 -8.85 -6.95
C LEU A 412 -11.99 -8.48 -8.41
N LEU A 413 -12.37 -7.23 -8.67
CA LEU A 413 -12.56 -6.75 -10.04
C LEU A 413 -11.25 -6.76 -10.83
N GLY A 414 -10.13 -6.42 -10.19
CA GLY A 414 -8.80 -6.53 -10.79
C GLY A 414 -8.42 -7.96 -11.13
N ALA A 415 -8.63 -8.90 -10.20
CA ALA A 415 -8.40 -10.33 -10.41
C ALA A 415 -9.23 -10.88 -11.59
N ALA A 416 -10.53 -10.58 -11.61
CA ALA A 416 -11.42 -10.96 -12.71
C ALA A 416 -10.98 -10.32 -14.05
N GLY A 417 -10.53 -9.06 -14.01
CA GLY A 417 -9.98 -8.36 -15.17
C GLY A 417 -8.73 -9.04 -15.74
N ILE A 418 -7.81 -9.50 -14.88
CA ILE A 418 -6.61 -10.25 -15.31
C ILE A 418 -7.00 -11.56 -16.01
N VAL A 419 -7.96 -12.31 -15.45
CA VAL A 419 -8.49 -13.54 -16.07
C VAL A 419 -9.10 -13.23 -17.44
N GLY A 420 -9.93 -12.18 -17.53
CA GLY A 420 -10.54 -11.75 -18.79
C GLY A 420 -9.51 -11.37 -19.86
N VAL A 421 -8.47 -10.60 -19.49
CA VAL A 421 -7.37 -10.25 -20.40
C VAL A 421 -6.61 -11.49 -20.86
N ALA A 422 -6.34 -12.47 -19.97
CA ALA A 422 -5.66 -13.70 -20.34
C ALA A 422 -6.47 -14.55 -21.35
N VAL A 423 -7.77 -14.71 -21.11
CA VAL A 423 -8.68 -15.43 -22.02
C VAL A 423 -8.77 -14.75 -23.39
N LEU A 424 -9.00 -13.44 -23.41
CA LEU A 424 -9.08 -12.69 -24.68
C LEU A 424 -7.78 -12.72 -25.47
N THR A 425 -6.64 -12.63 -24.78
CA THR A 425 -5.32 -12.71 -25.40
C THR A 425 -5.10 -14.08 -26.04
N SER A 426 -5.44 -15.16 -25.32
CA SER A 426 -5.39 -16.52 -25.86
C SER A 426 -6.27 -16.68 -27.09
N TRP A 427 -7.54 -16.23 -27.03
CA TRP A 427 -8.44 -16.35 -28.17
C TRP A 427 -7.87 -15.65 -29.40
N THR A 428 -7.36 -14.44 -29.19
CA THR A 428 -6.78 -13.63 -30.26
C THR A 428 -5.59 -14.32 -30.90
N LEU A 429 -4.61 -14.77 -30.10
CA LEU A 429 -3.39 -15.35 -30.61
C LEU A 429 -3.64 -16.72 -31.25
N THR A 430 -4.56 -17.52 -30.71
CA THR A 430 -4.96 -18.80 -31.31
C THR A 430 -5.64 -18.58 -32.67
N MET A 431 -6.51 -17.57 -32.79
CA MET A 431 -7.17 -17.24 -34.05
C MET A 431 -6.24 -16.66 -35.13
N VAL A 432 -5.04 -16.22 -34.78
CA VAL A 432 -4.06 -15.68 -35.73
C VAL A 432 -3.13 -16.77 -36.27
N GLN A 433 -3.09 -17.93 -35.63
CA GLN A 433 -2.36 -19.08 -36.14
C GLN A 433 -3.04 -19.59 -37.42
N ASN A 434 -2.25 -19.74 -38.48
CA ASN A 434 -2.70 -20.28 -39.77
C ASN A 434 -2.52 -21.82 -39.87
N SER A 435 -2.12 -22.49 -38.79
CA SER A 435 -1.90 -23.93 -38.72
C SER A 435 -3.16 -24.67 -38.27
N THR A 436 -3.51 -25.75 -38.96
CA THR A 436 -4.46 -26.77 -38.49
C THR A 436 -3.65 -28.01 -38.12
N PRO A 437 -3.75 -28.53 -36.88
CA PRO A 437 -4.61 -28.10 -35.77
C PRO A 437 -4.16 -26.80 -35.08
N LEU A 438 -5.11 -26.14 -34.41
CA LEU A 438 -4.88 -24.96 -33.56
C LEU A 438 -3.98 -25.38 -32.38
N TYR A 439 -2.87 -24.67 -32.16
CA TYR A 439 -1.87 -25.04 -31.16
C TYR A 439 -1.78 -23.98 -30.06
N TRP A 440 -2.57 -24.16 -29.00
CA TRP A 440 -2.55 -23.34 -27.79
C TRP A 440 -2.65 -24.21 -26.55
N GLN A 441 -1.77 -23.99 -25.57
CA GLN A 441 -1.73 -24.73 -24.32
C GLN A 441 -1.84 -23.77 -23.11
N GLY A 442 -2.32 -24.27 -21.99
CA GLY A 442 -2.46 -23.53 -20.72
C GLY A 442 -1.22 -22.76 -20.26
N ARG A 443 0.00 -23.21 -20.58
CA ARG A 443 1.26 -22.52 -20.20
C ARG A 443 1.34 -21.08 -20.72
N TYR A 444 0.67 -20.79 -21.84
CA TYR A 444 0.67 -19.45 -22.43
C TYR A 444 -0.23 -18.45 -21.68
N TYR A 445 -1.15 -18.92 -20.83
CA TYR A 445 -1.95 -18.04 -19.97
C TYR A 445 -1.18 -17.55 -18.75
N LEU A 446 -0.23 -18.35 -18.27
CA LEU A 446 0.42 -18.17 -16.98
C LEU A 446 1.10 -16.81 -16.79
N PRO A 447 1.80 -16.19 -17.76
CA PRO A 447 2.41 -14.88 -17.57
C PRO A 447 1.44 -13.81 -17.05
N LEU A 448 0.16 -13.89 -17.45
CA LEU A 448 -0.91 -13.03 -16.93
C LEU A 448 -1.55 -13.61 -15.66
N LEU A 449 -1.92 -14.89 -15.65
CA LEU A 449 -2.69 -15.50 -14.56
C LEU A 449 -1.93 -15.55 -13.23
N VAL A 450 -0.60 -15.58 -13.22
CA VAL A 450 0.20 -15.45 -11.98
C VAL A 450 -0.08 -14.15 -11.22
N GLY A 451 -0.59 -13.12 -11.90
CA GLY A 451 -1.01 -11.87 -11.28
C GLY A 451 -2.22 -12.00 -10.36
N VAL A 452 -3.09 -13.00 -10.57
CA VAL A 452 -4.33 -13.15 -9.80
C VAL A 452 -4.04 -13.46 -8.32
N PRO A 453 -3.27 -14.52 -7.97
CA PRO A 453 -2.96 -14.80 -6.57
C PRO A 453 -2.10 -13.69 -5.96
N ILE A 454 -1.13 -13.14 -6.70
CA ILE A 454 -0.27 -12.04 -6.23
C ILE A 454 -1.11 -10.83 -5.82
N LEU A 455 -2.07 -10.43 -6.66
CA LEU A 455 -2.96 -9.30 -6.37
C LEU A 455 -3.83 -9.58 -5.13
N LEU A 456 -4.43 -10.77 -5.05
CA LEU A 456 -5.25 -11.16 -3.89
C LEU A 456 -4.43 -11.29 -2.60
N GLY A 457 -3.14 -11.59 -2.69
CA GLY A 457 -2.20 -11.60 -1.56
C GLY A 457 -1.90 -10.22 -0.96
N THR A 458 -2.41 -9.14 -1.56
CA THR A 458 -2.27 -7.76 -1.05
C THR A 458 -3.37 -7.35 -0.09
N ILE A 459 -4.34 -8.23 0.19
CA ILE A 459 -5.41 -7.97 1.17
C ILE A 459 -4.79 -7.59 2.53
N ARG A 460 -5.41 -6.62 3.20
CA ARG A 460 -5.01 -6.19 4.53
C ARG A 460 -5.82 -6.96 5.56
N VAL A 461 -5.12 -7.75 6.36
CA VAL A 461 -5.66 -8.54 7.47
C VAL A 461 -4.75 -8.34 8.69
N ASP A 462 -5.26 -8.59 9.88
CA ASP A 462 -4.44 -8.58 11.09
C ASP A 462 -3.32 -9.64 11.01
N ALA A 463 -2.26 -9.45 11.80
CA ALA A 463 -1.07 -10.28 11.72
C ALA A 463 -1.30 -11.75 12.09
N ALA A 464 -2.30 -12.06 12.93
CA ALA A 464 -2.60 -13.43 13.32
C ALA A 464 -3.38 -14.15 12.21
N THR A 465 -4.43 -13.53 11.70
CA THR A 465 -5.22 -14.04 10.57
C THR A 465 -4.37 -14.15 9.31
N GLY A 466 -3.54 -13.14 9.01
CA GLY A 466 -2.62 -13.15 7.89
C GLY A 466 -1.63 -14.32 7.94
N ARG A 467 -1.10 -14.65 9.14
CA ARG A 467 -0.23 -15.83 9.31
C ARG A 467 -0.96 -17.15 9.13
N ARG A 468 -2.17 -17.29 9.68
CA ARG A 468 -3.00 -18.51 9.52
C ARG A 468 -3.35 -18.75 8.06
N LEU A 469 -3.82 -17.71 7.37
CA LEU A 469 -4.14 -17.77 5.95
C LEU A 469 -2.89 -18.09 5.12
N ALA A 470 -1.76 -17.46 5.42
CA ALA A 470 -0.50 -17.73 4.74
C ALA A 470 -0.05 -19.20 4.89
N TYR A 471 -0.20 -19.80 6.06
CA TYR A 471 0.13 -21.20 6.30
C TYR A 471 -0.76 -22.14 5.48
N VAL A 472 -2.07 -21.92 5.49
CA VAL A 472 -3.04 -22.72 4.70
C VAL A 472 -2.75 -22.59 3.21
N VAL A 473 -2.49 -21.37 2.74
CA VAL A 473 -2.20 -21.10 1.32
C VAL A 473 -0.90 -21.78 0.92
N ALA A 474 0.22 -21.47 1.59
CA ALA A 474 1.53 -22.02 1.23
C ALA A 474 1.59 -23.55 1.36
N GLY A 475 1.02 -24.10 2.43
CA GLY A 475 0.96 -25.55 2.66
C GLY A 475 0.14 -26.27 1.59
N SER A 476 -1.04 -25.76 1.25
CA SER A 476 -1.88 -26.33 0.19
C SER A 476 -1.23 -26.20 -1.19
N SER A 477 -0.59 -25.07 -1.50
CA SER A 477 0.14 -24.88 -2.77
C SER A 477 1.23 -25.95 -2.93
N MET A 478 2.05 -26.17 -1.90
CA MET A 478 3.09 -27.19 -1.97
C MET A 478 2.53 -28.61 -1.98
N LEU A 479 1.42 -28.89 -1.28
CA LEU A 479 0.76 -30.19 -1.38
C LEU A 479 0.35 -30.48 -2.83
N VAL A 480 -0.27 -29.52 -3.51
CA VAL A 480 -0.67 -29.64 -4.92
C VAL A 480 0.54 -29.89 -5.82
N VAL A 481 1.66 -29.17 -5.62
CA VAL A 481 2.89 -29.38 -6.40
C VAL A 481 3.53 -30.74 -6.14
N ASN A 482 3.54 -31.23 -4.89
CA ASN A 482 4.03 -32.57 -4.57
C ASN A 482 3.19 -33.68 -5.20
N LEU A 483 1.85 -33.53 -5.18
CA LEU A 483 0.94 -34.47 -5.85
C LEU A 483 1.15 -34.47 -7.37
N ALA A 484 1.41 -33.30 -7.95
CA ALA A 484 1.73 -33.16 -9.36
C ALA A 484 3.04 -33.88 -9.73
N LEU A 485 4.11 -33.66 -8.97
CA LEU A 485 5.39 -34.33 -9.16
C LEU A 485 5.24 -35.86 -9.10
N ALA A 486 4.54 -36.37 -8.09
CA ALA A 486 4.28 -37.80 -7.94
C ALA A 486 3.50 -38.38 -9.14
N GLN A 487 2.48 -37.65 -9.61
CA GLN A 487 1.72 -38.07 -10.78
C GLN A 487 2.55 -38.04 -12.06
N THR A 488 3.43 -37.04 -12.24
CA THR A 488 4.36 -36.96 -13.36
C THR A 488 5.30 -38.16 -13.39
N MET A 489 5.95 -38.47 -12.26
CA MET A 489 6.87 -39.59 -12.17
C MET A 489 6.17 -40.94 -12.35
N ARG A 490 4.95 -41.08 -11.82
CA ARG A 490 4.14 -42.28 -12.04
C ARG A 490 3.75 -42.46 -13.51
N ARG A 491 3.25 -41.39 -14.14
CA ARG A 491 2.82 -41.40 -15.54
C ARG A 491 3.97 -41.82 -16.46
N PHE A 492 5.16 -41.24 -16.29
CA PHE A 492 6.32 -41.63 -17.10
C PHE A 492 6.96 -42.94 -16.65
N GLY A 493 6.85 -43.31 -15.38
CA GLY A 493 7.51 -44.49 -14.84
C GLY A 493 6.82 -45.81 -15.15
N VAL A 494 5.49 -45.84 -15.06
CA VAL A 494 4.67 -47.07 -15.21
C VAL A 494 3.36 -46.83 -15.96
N GLY A 495 3.14 -45.64 -16.51
CA GLY A 495 1.87 -45.26 -17.13
C GLY A 495 0.78 -44.94 -16.10
N ASN A 496 -0.37 -44.43 -16.58
CA ASN A 496 -1.48 -44.03 -15.72
C ASN A 496 -2.18 -45.20 -15.01
N ALA A 497 -2.12 -46.40 -15.59
CA ALA A 497 -2.70 -47.63 -15.04
C ALA A 497 -1.69 -48.49 -14.24
N GLY A 498 -0.41 -48.07 -14.19
CA GLY A 498 0.64 -48.81 -13.51
C GLY A 498 0.64 -48.67 -11.99
N SER A 499 1.63 -49.30 -11.37
CA SER A 499 1.80 -49.39 -9.90
C SER A 499 1.71 -48.02 -9.21
N LEU A 500 1.09 -48.01 -8.02
CA LEU A 500 1.10 -46.86 -7.13
C LEU A 500 2.37 -46.79 -6.27
N SER A 501 3.17 -47.86 -6.23
CA SER A 501 4.41 -47.90 -5.46
C SER A 501 5.53 -47.15 -6.19
N PRO A 502 6.13 -46.09 -5.60
CA PRO A 502 7.20 -45.36 -6.27
C PRO A 502 8.50 -46.14 -6.46
N THR A 503 8.62 -47.34 -5.87
CA THR A 503 9.73 -48.26 -6.11
C THR A 503 9.73 -48.87 -7.51
N ASP A 504 8.55 -48.93 -8.14
CA ASP A 504 8.35 -49.62 -9.40
C ASP A 504 8.45 -48.65 -10.60
N TRP A 505 8.62 -47.35 -10.34
CA TRP A 505 8.60 -46.31 -11.37
C TRP A 505 9.95 -46.19 -12.08
N ASN A 506 9.98 -46.38 -13.41
CA ASN A 506 11.18 -46.22 -14.24
C ASN A 506 11.03 -45.06 -15.23
N THR A 507 11.47 -43.87 -14.85
CA THR A 507 11.28 -42.62 -15.60
C THR A 507 12.33 -42.34 -16.67
N TYR A 508 12.99 -43.37 -17.23
CA TYR A 508 14.07 -43.30 -18.23
C TYR A 508 15.29 -42.49 -17.79
N ASP A 509 16.42 -43.20 -17.61
CA ASP A 509 17.75 -42.64 -17.39
C ASP A 509 17.82 -41.53 -16.31
N THR A 510 16.96 -41.67 -15.30
CA THR A 510 16.84 -40.78 -14.15
C THR A 510 17.96 -41.11 -13.15
N PRO A 511 18.79 -40.14 -12.74
CA PRO A 511 20.00 -40.42 -11.96
C PRO A 511 19.73 -40.83 -10.50
N VAL A 512 18.50 -40.65 -10.02
CA VAL A 512 18.12 -40.85 -8.61
C VAL A 512 16.82 -41.64 -8.53
N PRO A 513 16.70 -42.64 -7.62
CA PRO A 513 15.46 -43.38 -7.46
C PRO A 513 14.24 -42.48 -7.16
N PRO A 514 13.06 -42.74 -7.74
CA PRO A 514 11.89 -41.88 -7.58
C PRO A 514 11.46 -41.60 -6.14
N VAL A 515 11.53 -42.60 -5.26
CA VAL A 515 11.23 -42.46 -3.82
C VAL A 515 12.08 -41.37 -3.17
N VAL A 516 13.37 -41.31 -3.51
CA VAL A 516 14.31 -40.33 -2.93
C VAL A 516 13.95 -38.92 -3.39
N LEU A 517 13.64 -38.75 -4.68
CA LEU A 517 13.22 -37.47 -5.25
C LEU A 517 11.93 -36.96 -4.57
N LEU A 518 10.93 -37.82 -4.36
CA LEU A 518 9.69 -37.47 -3.65
C LEU A 518 9.94 -37.03 -2.22
N VAL A 519 10.74 -37.79 -1.46
CA VAL A 519 11.07 -37.45 -0.06
C VAL A 519 11.80 -36.12 0.02
N VAL A 520 12.80 -35.91 -0.84
CA VAL A 520 13.55 -34.65 -0.91
C VAL A 520 12.60 -33.49 -1.23
N HIS A 521 11.72 -33.64 -2.21
CA HIS A 521 10.78 -32.58 -2.58
C HIS A 521 9.81 -32.23 -1.45
N VAL A 522 9.28 -33.23 -0.72
CA VAL A 522 8.41 -33.00 0.45
C VAL A 522 9.15 -32.27 1.57
N VAL A 523 10.37 -32.68 1.89
CA VAL A 523 11.20 -32.04 2.94
C VAL A 523 11.50 -30.58 2.59
N PHE A 524 11.92 -30.32 1.37
CA PHE A 524 12.24 -28.96 0.92
C PHE A 524 10.99 -28.09 0.71
N SER A 525 9.85 -28.70 0.38
CA SER A 525 8.54 -28.03 0.37
C SER A 525 8.17 -27.53 1.77
N ALA A 526 8.32 -28.38 2.80
CA ALA A 526 8.10 -27.98 4.19
C ALA A 526 9.09 -26.88 4.62
N ALA A 527 10.36 -26.99 4.21
CA ALA A 527 11.36 -25.96 4.47
C ALA A 527 10.99 -24.61 3.84
N LEU A 528 10.45 -24.60 2.62
CA LEU A 528 9.98 -23.40 1.93
C LEU A 528 8.79 -22.76 2.67
N VAL A 529 7.79 -23.56 3.07
CA VAL A 529 6.65 -23.07 3.86
C VAL A 529 7.12 -22.46 5.18
N VAL A 530 7.99 -23.15 5.91
CA VAL A 530 8.57 -22.64 7.17
C VAL A 530 9.37 -21.36 6.92
N TRP A 531 10.12 -21.29 5.83
CA TRP A 531 10.86 -20.08 5.46
C TRP A 531 9.92 -18.89 5.25
N ILE A 532 8.82 -19.05 4.52
CA ILE A 532 7.81 -18.00 4.32
C ILE A 532 7.17 -17.60 5.67
N MET A 533 6.81 -18.56 6.52
CA MET A 533 6.17 -18.26 7.81
C MET A 533 7.08 -17.49 8.77
N ARG A 534 8.40 -17.70 8.70
CA ARG A 534 9.40 -16.94 9.48
C ARG A 534 9.63 -15.53 8.96
N ARG A 535 9.11 -15.18 7.76
CA ARG A 535 9.17 -13.85 7.17
C ARG A 535 7.86 -13.12 7.44
N GLY A 536 7.85 -12.38 8.54
CA GLY A 536 6.66 -11.68 9.04
C GLY A 536 6.74 -11.32 10.51
N SER A 537 7.67 -11.94 11.25
CA SER A 537 7.98 -11.64 12.66
C SER A 537 9.13 -10.63 12.78
N VAL A 538 9.05 -9.50 12.07
CA VAL A 538 9.75 -8.31 12.55
C VAL A 538 8.73 -7.55 13.39
N GLU A 539 8.46 -8.06 14.58
CA GLU A 539 8.22 -7.13 15.69
C GLU A 539 9.46 -6.25 15.71
N GLN A 540 9.34 -5.03 15.18
CA GLN A 540 10.19 -3.98 15.69
C GLN A 540 9.73 -3.84 17.13
N THR A 541 10.47 -4.39 18.09
CA THR A 541 10.36 -3.93 19.48
C THR A 541 10.52 -2.41 19.41
N PRO A 542 9.45 -1.64 19.63
CA PRO A 542 9.50 -0.21 19.38
C PRO A 542 10.56 0.39 20.30
N ARG A 543 11.36 1.33 19.79
CA ARG A 543 12.36 2.01 20.63
C ARG A 543 11.63 2.90 21.64
N PRO A 544 12.17 3.11 22.85
CA PRO A 544 11.60 4.09 23.79
C PRO A 544 11.47 5.47 23.15
N GLY A 545 10.28 6.06 23.19
CA GLY A 545 10.01 7.39 22.65
C GLY A 545 8.53 7.63 22.37
N VAL A 546 8.19 8.66 21.60
CA VAL A 546 6.80 9.10 21.40
C VAL A 546 6.43 9.32 19.92
N ASN A 547 5.30 8.75 19.50
CA ASN A 547 4.64 9.06 18.23
C ASN A 547 3.50 10.06 18.49
N VAL A 548 3.57 11.27 17.96
CA VAL A 548 2.50 12.29 18.09
C VAL A 548 1.59 12.20 16.87
N VAL A 549 0.41 11.62 17.04
CA VAL A 549 -0.60 11.44 15.98
C VAL A 549 -1.59 12.61 16.05
N GLY A 550 -1.79 13.34 14.96
CA GLY A 550 -2.73 14.46 14.93
C GLY A 550 -2.72 15.25 13.63
N TYR A 551 -3.41 16.39 13.63
CA TYR A 551 -3.64 17.27 12.48
C TYR A 551 -2.43 18.17 12.14
N HIS A 552 -1.27 17.58 11.83
CA HIS A 552 -0.02 18.32 11.69
C HIS A 552 0.03 19.30 10.50
N HIS A 553 -0.84 19.15 9.49
CA HIS A 553 -0.78 19.90 8.23
C HIS A 553 -1.97 20.83 7.96
N ILE A 554 -3.04 20.77 8.74
CA ILE A 554 -4.22 21.64 8.57
C ILE A 554 -4.15 22.87 9.48
N ALA A 555 -4.72 23.96 9.01
CA ALA A 555 -4.91 25.19 9.78
C ALA A 555 -6.09 25.03 10.74
N SER A 556 -5.82 24.53 11.94
CA SER A 556 -6.83 24.33 12.98
C SER A 556 -6.18 24.40 14.36
N GLY A 557 -6.98 24.73 15.39
CA GLY A 557 -6.51 24.74 16.78
C GLY A 557 -5.93 23.38 17.23
N LEU A 558 -6.58 22.27 16.87
CA LEU A 558 -6.07 20.91 17.15
C LEU A 558 -4.73 20.65 16.45
N GLY A 559 -4.55 21.17 15.23
CA GLY A 559 -3.30 21.07 14.50
C GLY A 559 -2.16 21.85 15.16
N GLU A 560 -2.45 23.05 15.67
CA GLU A 560 -1.47 23.85 16.41
C GLU A 560 -1.03 23.16 17.69
N ILE A 561 -1.97 22.61 18.46
CA ILE A 561 -1.64 21.82 19.66
C ILE A 561 -0.79 20.60 19.31
N ALA A 562 -1.13 19.83 18.26
CA ALA A 562 -0.35 18.65 17.90
C ALA A 562 1.12 19.02 17.55
N ARG A 563 1.33 20.17 16.92
CA ARG A 563 2.66 20.71 16.63
C ARG A 563 3.38 21.20 17.89
N GLU A 564 2.66 21.82 18.82
CA GLU A 564 3.21 22.29 20.08
C GLU A 564 3.63 21.16 21.02
N LEU A 565 2.82 20.11 21.15
CA LEU A 565 3.19 18.90 21.91
C LEU A 565 4.45 18.26 21.32
N HIS A 566 4.55 18.17 20.00
CA HIS A 566 5.76 17.69 19.35
C HIS A 566 6.97 18.61 19.60
N ARG A 567 6.80 19.94 19.56
CA ARG A 567 7.86 20.90 19.89
C ARG A 567 8.33 20.77 21.34
N SER A 568 7.40 20.59 22.27
CA SER A 568 7.67 20.40 23.70
C SER A 568 8.50 19.14 23.94
N LEU A 569 8.10 18.01 23.35
CA LEU A 569 8.85 16.75 23.42
C LEU A 569 10.27 16.87 22.83
N VAL A 570 10.42 17.58 21.70
CA VAL A 570 11.75 17.84 21.09
C VAL A 570 12.62 18.72 22.00
N ALA A 571 12.04 19.75 22.62
CA ALA A 571 12.76 20.64 23.53
C ALA A 571 13.33 19.87 24.73
N ALA A 572 12.55 18.94 25.29
CA ALA A 572 12.95 18.05 26.38
C ALA A 572 13.91 16.91 25.96
N GLY A 573 14.37 16.87 24.70
CA GLY A 573 15.28 15.84 24.21
C GLY A 573 14.67 14.44 24.07
N VAL A 574 13.33 14.34 24.04
CA VAL A 574 12.61 13.07 23.92
C VAL A 574 12.69 12.58 22.48
N PRO A 575 13.07 11.30 22.23
CA PRO A 575 12.95 10.72 20.89
C PRO A 575 11.50 10.68 20.45
N CYS A 576 11.12 11.52 19.47
CA CYS A 576 9.75 11.58 18.99
C CYS A 576 9.63 11.67 17.47
N THR A 577 8.43 11.40 16.96
CA THR A 577 8.07 11.57 15.55
C THR A 577 6.61 11.97 15.40
N THR A 578 6.27 12.60 14.29
CA THR A 578 4.89 13.02 13.98
C THR A 578 4.23 12.03 13.02
N VAL A 579 2.98 11.67 13.29
CA VAL A 579 2.13 10.90 12.39
C VAL A 579 0.91 11.72 12.03
N ASP A 580 0.68 11.88 10.73
CA ASP A 580 -0.38 12.73 10.21
C ASP A 580 -1.67 11.94 9.97
N ILE A 581 -2.83 12.52 10.26
CA ILE A 581 -4.14 11.90 9.99
C ILE A 581 -4.79 12.56 8.77
N ALA A 582 -5.47 11.78 7.93
CA ALA A 582 -5.92 12.21 6.61
C ALA A 582 -7.34 12.83 6.59
N THR A 583 -7.46 13.88 5.76
CA THR A 583 -8.66 14.55 5.20
C THR A 583 -9.70 15.10 6.18
N SER A 584 -9.44 16.34 6.64
CA SER A 584 -10.48 17.34 6.91
C SER A 584 -10.72 18.18 5.64
N ASP A 585 -11.91 18.75 5.49
CA ASP A 585 -12.21 19.76 4.45
C ASP A 585 -11.59 21.15 4.77
N SER A 586 -10.92 21.29 5.92
CA SER A 586 -10.19 22.51 6.31
C SER A 586 -8.96 22.79 5.43
N PRO A 587 -8.59 24.07 5.23
CA PRO A 587 -7.41 24.45 4.44
C PRO A 587 -6.09 23.84 4.94
N GLN A 588 -5.26 23.41 3.99
CA GLN A 588 -3.97 22.74 4.26
C GLN A 588 -2.83 23.75 4.15
N HIS A 589 -1.91 23.75 5.12
CA HIS A 589 -0.65 24.50 4.99
C HIS A 589 0.32 23.81 4.02
N ARG A 590 0.31 22.46 4.01
CA ARG A 590 1.21 21.60 3.21
C ARG A 590 0.54 20.23 2.93
N ALA A 591 1.08 19.48 1.97
CA ALA A 591 0.61 18.12 1.68
C ALA A 591 0.88 17.16 2.87
N PRO A 592 -0.03 16.19 3.16
CA PRO A 592 0.14 15.23 4.24
C PRO A 592 1.44 14.43 4.10
N ARG A 593 2.15 14.19 5.22
CA ARG A 593 3.35 13.35 5.23
C ARG A 593 2.99 11.87 5.41
N SER A 594 3.75 10.97 4.79
CA SER A 594 3.61 9.53 5.03
C SER A 594 4.02 9.18 6.47
N VAL A 595 3.36 8.18 7.05
CA VAL A 595 3.72 7.61 8.36
C VAL A 595 5.22 7.27 8.41
N PRO A 596 5.95 7.72 9.45
CA PRO A 596 7.36 7.40 9.63
C PRO A 596 7.62 5.89 9.73
N HIS A 597 8.77 5.43 9.21
CA HIS A 597 9.19 4.01 9.27
C HIS A 597 9.67 3.55 10.65
N THR A 598 10.04 4.50 11.51
CA THR A 598 10.42 4.22 12.90
C THR A 598 9.33 4.79 13.77
N LEU A 599 8.59 3.90 14.40
CA LEU A 599 7.62 4.24 15.43
C LEU A 599 8.23 3.88 16.78
N TYR A 600 7.89 4.67 17.78
CA TYR A 600 8.28 4.48 19.16
C TYR A 600 7.24 3.67 19.93
N ASP A 601 7.56 3.29 21.16
CA ASP A 601 6.73 2.45 22.03
C ASP A 601 5.51 3.15 22.63
N THR A 602 5.44 4.48 22.56
CA THR A 602 4.30 5.26 23.05
C THR A 602 3.70 6.07 21.91
N THR A 603 2.37 6.11 21.82
CA THR A 603 1.63 6.88 20.83
C THR A 603 0.66 7.82 21.56
N ILE A 604 0.71 9.11 21.25
CA ILE A 604 -0.21 10.13 21.74
C ILE A 604 -1.12 10.53 20.57
N VAL A 605 -2.43 10.30 20.71
CA VAL A 605 -3.45 10.71 19.73
C VAL A 605 -4.06 12.04 20.18
N VAL A 606 -3.76 13.10 19.44
CA VAL A 606 -4.22 14.46 19.71
C VAL A 606 -5.49 14.74 18.91
N GLY A 607 -6.60 15.04 19.58
CA GLY A 607 -7.86 15.34 18.90
C GLY A 607 -9.11 15.18 19.75
N ALA A 608 -10.25 14.94 19.11
CA ALA A 608 -11.49 14.54 19.78
C ALA A 608 -11.51 13.03 19.99
N ALA A 609 -12.05 12.56 21.12
CA ALA A 609 -12.07 11.13 21.45
C ALA A 609 -12.73 10.28 20.35
N LEU A 610 -13.85 10.73 19.78
CA LEU A 610 -14.60 10.06 18.72
C LEU A 610 -13.78 9.77 17.45
N GLN A 611 -12.65 10.45 17.25
CA GLN A 611 -11.77 10.20 16.10
C GLN A 611 -10.81 9.03 16.35
N THR A 612 -10.56 8.68 17.61
CA THR A 612 -9.57 7.66 18.01
C THR A 612 -9.82 6.30 17.36
N PRO A 613 -11.05 5.73 17.33
CA PRO A 613 -11.29 4.44 16.69
C PRO A 613 -10.96 4.44 15.20
N THR A 614 -11.31 5.51 14.48
CA THR A 614 -10.99 5.67 13.05
C THR A 614 -9.48 5.78 12.85
N ILE A 615 -8.79 6.58 13.67
CA ILE A 615 -7.33 6.75 13.61
C ILE A 615 -6.63 5.41 13.84
N VAL A 616 -7.05 4.64 14.84
CA VAL A 616 -6.50 3.31 15.15
C VAL A 616 -6.73 2.32 14.00
N ASN A 617 -7.90 2.35 13.36
CA ASN A 617 -8.23 1.51 12.21
C ASN A 617 -7.45 1.89 10.95
N ASP A 618 -7.27 3.18 10.69
CA ASP A 618 -6.55 3.70 9.52
C ASP A 618 -5.03 3.59 9.66
N LEU A 619 -4.54 3.65 10.91
CA LEU A 619 -3.12 3.60 11.26
C LEU A 619 -2.81 2.45 12.23
N PRO A 620 -3.11 1.18 11.89
CA PRO A 620 -2.91 0.06 12.82
C PRO A 620 -1.45 -0.10 13.27
N GLN A 621 -0.49 0.42 12.49
CA GLN A 621 0.92 0.44 12.84
C GLN A 621 1.27 1.31 14.06
N VAL A 622 0.45 2.30 14.44
CA VAL A 622 0.70 3.15 15.64
C VAL A 622 0.17 2.54 16.94
N VAL A 623 -0.53 1.40 16.83
CA VAL A 623 -0.99 0.56 17.95
C VAL A 623 -0.45 -0.88 17.89
N ALA A 624 0.32 -1.22 16.85
CA ALA A 624 0.78 -2.59 16.62
C ALA A 624 1.91 -2.96 17.59
N GLY A 625 1.77 -4.10 18.27
CA GLY A 625 2.85 -4.70 19.05
C GLY A 625 2.95 -4.25 20.51
N GLY A 626 1.82 -3.88 21.13
CA GLY A 626 1.76 -3.52 22.57
C GLY A 626 2.35 -2.14 22.89
N GLN A 627 2.22 -1.21 21.94
CA GLN A 627 2.56 0.20 22.15
C GLN A 627 1.54 0.82 23.12
N ARG A 628 2.02 1.65 24.05
CA ARG A 628 1.16 2.41 24.97
C ARG A 628 0.42 3.49 24.18
N LEU A 629 -0.90 3.50 24.22
CA LEU A 629 -1.76 4.45 23.52
C LEU A 629 -2.38 5.45 24.50
N ILE A 630 -2.13 6.73 24.27
CA ILE A 630 -2.59 7.83 25.12
C ILE A 630 -3.50 8.73 24.29
N GLY A 631 -4.72 8.96 24.76
CA GLY A 631 -5.63 9.94 24.18
C GLY A 631 -5.37 11.33 24.75
N TYR A 632 -4.80 12.25 23.98
CA TYR A 632 -4.70 13.65 24.36
C TYR A 632 -5.93 14.40 23.84
N TRP A 633 -6.97 14.48 24.65
CA TRP A 633 -8.31 14.82 24.19
C TRP A 633 -8.78 16.20 24.59
N PHE A 634 -9.51 16.81 23.67
CA PHE A 634 -10.26 18.04 23.86
C PHE A 634 -11.75 17.71 23.97
N TRP A 635 -12.44 18.42 24.86
CA TRP A 635 -13.89 18.32 25.01
C TRP A 635 -14.45 19.65 25.51
N GLU A 636 -15.67 20.00 25.10
CA GLU A 636 -16.27 21.29 25.45
C GLU A 636 -17.47 21.18 26.38
N LEU A 637 -17.71 20.06 27.06
CA LEU A 637 -18.83 19.96 28.01
C LEU A 637 -18.40 19.29 29.31
N GLY A 638 -19.09 19.61 30.40
CA GLY A 638 -18.88 18.95 31.70
C GLY A 638 -19.36 17.49 31.74
N THR A 639 -20.03 17.02 30.69
CA THR A 639 -20.53 15.64 30.58
C THR A 639 -20.00 15.00 29.29
N VAL A 640 -19.44 13.81 29.42
CA VAL A 640 -18.95 13.00 28.30
C VAL A 640 -20.07 12.07 27.81
N PRO A 641 -20.39 12.06 26.50
CA PRO A 641 -21.44 11.21 25.96
C PRO A 641 -21.01 9.74 25.91
N HIS A 642 -21.99 8.83 25.92
CA HIS A 642 -21.75 7.38 25.90
C HIS A 642 -20.90 6.94 24.69
N ASP A 643 -21.01 7.61 23.55
CA ASP A 643 -20.29 7.27 22.33
C ASP A 643 -18.77 7.37 22.46
N HIS A 644 -18.25 8.11 23.46
CA HIS A 644 -16.82 8.14 23.75
C HIS A 644 -16.30 6.82 24.33
N ARG A 645 -17.16 5.90 24.81
CA ARG A 645 -16.72 4.60 25.35
C ARG A 645 -15.85 3.82 24.37
N GLN A 646 -16.20 3.80 23.08
CA GLN A 646 -15.41 3.09 22.08
C GLN A 646 -13.98 3.63 21.97
N ALA A 647 -13.78 4.93 22.22
CA ALA A 647 -12.46 5.53 22.24
C ALA A 647 -11.73 5.26 23.57
N ILE A 648 -12.45 5.33 24.69
CA ILE A 648 -11.93 5.04 26.04
C ILE A 648 -11.39 3.60 26.11
N ASP A 649 -12.15 2.64 25.59
CA ASP A 649 -11.78 1.21 25.61
C ASP A 649 -10.53 0.89 24.76
N LEU A 650 -10.05 1.83 23.93
CA LEU A 650 -8.87 1.66 23.07
C LEU A 650 -7.59 2.23 23.68
N VAL A 651 -7.68 3.20 24.59
CA VAL A 651 -6.51 3.90 25.15
C VAL A 651 -6.13 3.33 26.51
N ASP A 652 -4.83 3.36 26.81
CA ASP A 652 -4.32 3.03 28.14
C ASP A 652 -4.59 4.18 29.13
N GLU A 653 -4.51 5.43 28.65
CA GLU A 653 -4.65 6.64 29.46
C GLU A 653 -5.26 7.81 28.67
N ILE A 654 -5.85 8.75 29.41
CA ILE A 654 -6.41 9.99 28.88
C ILE A 654 -5.63 11.17 29.45
N TRP A 655 -5.09 12.02 28.59
CA TRP A 655 -4.43 13.26 28.94
C TRP A 655 -5.28 14.43 28.48
N THR A 656 -5.41 15.45 29.33
CA THR A 656 -6.28 16.60 29.07
C THR A 656 -5.53 17.90 29.34
N PRO A 657 -5.75 18.94 28.52
CA PRO A 657 -5.03 20.22 28.64
C PRO A 657 -5.55 21.11 29.77
N THR A 658 -6.79 20.89 30.24
CA THR A 658 -7.45 21.73 31.23
C THR A 658 -8.18 20.90 32.29
N GLU A 659 -8.35 21.46 33.49
CA GLU A 659 -9.04 20.79 34.61
C GLU A 659 -10.52 20.56 34.31
N PHE A 660 -11.15 21.44 33.52
CA PHE A 660 -12.51 21.26 33.05
C PHE A 660 -12.68 19.96 32.25
N VAL A 661 -11.76 19.71 31.31
CA VAL A 661 -11.77 18.50 30.47
C VAL A 661 -11.37 17.28 31.30
N ARG A 662 -10.39 17.41 32.21
CA ARG A 662 -10.00 16.34 33.14
C ARG A 662 -11.19 15.87 33.97
N SER A 663 -11.90 16.81 34.58
CA SER A 663 -13.07 16.54 35.43
C SER A 663 -14.18 15.83 34.65
N ALA A 664 -14.42 16.24 33.40
CA ALA A 664 -15.44 15.60 32.54
C ALA A 664 -15.11 14.13 32.24
N TYR A 665 -13.85 13.82 31.89
CA TYR A 665 -13.44 12.44 31.61
C TYR A 665 -13.27 11.59 32.88
N ALA A 666 -12.74 12.16 33.97
CA ALA A 666 -12.61 11.47 35.25
C ALA A 666 -13.97 11.04 35.81
N ALA A 667 -15.02 11.84 35.59
CA ALA A 667 -16.40 11.47 35.94
C ALA A 667 -17.00 10.37 35.04
N ALA A 668 -16.40 10.10 33.88
CA ALA A 668 -16.92 9.18 32.86
C ALA A 668 -16.23 7.80 32.85
N VAL A 669 -15.12 7.64 33.57
CA VAL A 669 -14.31 6.41 33.57
C VAL A 669 -14.01 5.92 34.99
N ASP A 670 -13.64 4.65 35.12
CA ASP A 670 -12.97 4.15 36.32
C ASP A 670 -11.47 4.46 36.20
N GLU A 671 -10.99 5.45 36.95
CA GLU A 671 -9.59 5.90 36.88
C GLU A 671 -8.57 4.83 37.31
N SER A 672 -9.02 3.75 37.97
CA SER A 672 -8.15 2.59 38.25
C SER A 672 -7.86 1.75 37.00
N GLN A 673 -8.73 1.85 35.98
CA GLN A 673 -8.59 1.16 34.70
C GLN A 673 -8.03 2.07 33.61
N THR A 674 -8.50 3.32 33.54
CA THR A 674 -8.07 4.31 32.55
C THR A 674 -7.76 5.63 33.25
N PRO A 675 -6.50 5.86 33.66
CA PRO A 675 -6.13 7.08 34.38
C PRO A 675 -6.35 8.34 33.53
N VAL A 676 -6.85 9.41 34.16
CA VAL A 676 -7.06 10.72 33.54
C VAL A 676 -6.10 11.75 34.14
N ARG A 677 -5.19 12.30 33.33
CA ARG A 677 -4.13 13.22 33.78
C ARG A 677 -4.31 14.61 33.21
N LEU A 678 -4.21 15.63 34.07
CA LEU A 678 -4.02 17.02 33.64
C LEU A 678 -2.58 17.21 33.19
N LEU A 679 -2.40 17.43 31.89
CA LEU A 679 -1.11 17.80 31.30
C LEU A 679 -1.37 18.98 30.37
N PRO A 680 -1.10 20.22 30.83
CA PRO A 680 -1.28 21.41 30.02
C PRO A 680 -0.45 21.38 28.74
N THR A 681 -0.88 22.17 27.76
CA THR A 681 -0.11 22.44 26.54
C THR A 681 0.56 23.80 26.63
N SER A 682 1.74 23.93 26.03
CA SER A 682 2.38 25.23 25.87
C SER A 682 1.52 26.09 24.95
N ILE A 683 1.52 27.40 25.20
CA ILE A 683 0.90 28.38 24.32
C ILE A 683 1.99 29.43 24.02
N PRO A 684 2.73 29.27 22.91
CA PRO A 684 3.86 30.15 22.62
C PRO A 684 3.39 31.58 22.35
N GLN A 685 4.23 32.56 22.67
CA GLN A 685 3.97 33.94 22.30
C GLN A 685 3.87 34.08 20.77
N PRO A 686 2.76 34.60 20.22
CA PRO A 686 2.61 34.79 18.79
C PRO A 686 3.56 35.89 18.26
N SER A 687 4.03 35.72 17.02
CA SER A 687 4.79 36.74 16.31
C SER A 687 3.90 37.41 15.28
N VAL A 688 3.69 38.72 15.42
CA VAL A 688 2.88 39.52 14.49
C VAL A 688 3.74 40.38 13.58
N VAL A 689 3.22 40.66 12.38
CA VAL A 689 3.83 41.58 11.41
C VAL A 689 3.09 42.91 11.51
N ASP A 690 3.78 43.97 11.94
CA ASP A 690 3.17 45.29 12.19
C ASP A 690 2.37 45.82 10.98
N SER A 691 2.87 45.63 9.76
CA SER A 691 2.17 46.07 8.55
C SER A 691 0.83 45.35 8.31
N ASP A 692 0.69 44.11 8.78
CA ASP A 692 -0.57 43.36 8.71
C ASP A 692 -1.56 43.84 9.77
N VAL A 693 -1.07 44.17 10.98
CA VAL A 693 -1.86 44.79 12.05
C VAL A 693 -2.44 46.14 11.58
N GLU A 694 -1.59 46.99 11.00
CA GLU A 694 -2.02 48.27 10.45
C GLU A 694 -3.00 48.12 9.28
N ARG A 695 -2.81 47.09 8.43
CA ARG A 695 -3.73 46.80 7.33
C ARG A 695 -5.11 46.46 7.86
N TRP A 696 -5.21 45.54 8.82
CA TRP A 696 -6.47 45.18 9.45
C TRP A 696 -7.15 46.37 10.10
N ARG A 697 -6.40 47.21 10.85
CA ARG A 697 -6.96 48.44 11.40
C ARG A 697 -7.53 49.36 10.32
N ARG A 698 -6.81 49.60 9.22
CA ARG A 698 -7.30 50.44 8.12
C ARG A 698 -8.54 49.87 7.43
N GLU A 699 -8.64 48.55 7.29
CA GLU A 699 -9.77 47.89 6.63
C GLU A 699 -11.05 47.85 7.48
N LEU A 700 -10.89 47.76 8.81
CA LEU A 700 -11.99 47.48 9.74
C LEU A 700 -12.47 48.71 10.54
N THR A 701 -11.77 49.83 10.42
CA THR A 701 -12.10 51.08 11.12
C THR A 701 -12.34 52.24 10.15
N GLY A 702 -13.14 53.23 10.56
CA GLY A 702 -13.35 54.48 9.82
C GLY A 702 -12.28 55.55 10.09
N GLY A 703 -11.38 55.30 11.04
CA GLY A 703 -10.31 56.19 11.44
C GLY A 703 -9.61 55.70 12.71
N PRO A 704 -8.44 56.28 13.07
CA PRO A 704 -7.60 55.82 14.18
C PRO A 704 -8.22 55.98 15.58
N GLY A 705 -9.37 56.66 15.70
CA GLY A 705 -10.11 56.83 16.96
C GLY A 705 -11.32 55.88 17.13
N ASP A 706 -11.53 54.95 16.20
CA ASP A 706 -12.58 53.94 16.33
C ASP A 706 -12.11 52.80 17.23
N THR A 707 -12.96 52.37 18.18
CA THR A 707 -12.72 51.17 18.99
C THR A 707 -13.14 49.92 18.24
N LEU A 708 -12.21 48.97 18.07
CA LEU A 708 -12.44 47.73 17.34
C LEU A 708 -12.64 46.51 18.27
N PHE A 709 -13.82 45.91 18.22
CA PHE A 709 -14.14 44.64 18.87
C PHE A 709 -14.04 43.49 17.85
N VAL A 710 -13.43 42.37 18.23
CA VAL A 710 -13.28 41.19 17.36
C VAL A 710 -13.81 39.93 18.03
N VAL A 711 -14.60 39.17 17.27
CA VAL A 711 -15.02 37.79 17.56
C VAL A 711 -14.47 36.91 16.43
N SER A 712 -13.83 35.77 16.75
CA SER A 712 -13.31 34.85 15.73
C SER A 712 -13.55 33.38 16.06
N PHE A 713 -14.13 32.63 15.11
CA PHE A 713 -14.36 31.19 15.23
C PHE A 713 -14.55 30.52 13.85
N ASP A 714 -14.53 29.18 13.82
CA ASP A 714 -14.78 28.37 12.62
C ASP A 714 -16.22 27.85 12.63
N LEU A 715 -16.93 27.96 11.50
CA LEU A 715 -18.31 27.47 11.33
C LEU A 715 -18.42 25.93 11.30
N PHE A 716 -17.31 25.20 11.23
CA PHE A 716 -17.31 23.76 11.54
C PHE A 716 -17.50 23.45 13.02
N SER A 717 -17.38 24.45 13.90
CA SER A 717 -17.87 24.35 15.29
C SER A 717 -19.40 24.51 15.34
N VAL A 718 -20.02 24.13 16.46
CA VAL A 718 -21.43 24.47 16.73
C VAL A 718 -21.53 25.97 17.00
N VAL A 719 -22.18 26.71 16.10
CA VAL A 719 -22.29 28.18 16.19
C VAL A 719 -22.97 28.63 17.49
N GLU A 720 -23.94 27.86 17.96
CA GLU A 720 -24.64 28.09 19.22
C GLU A 720 -23.69 27.95 20.42
N ARG A 721 -22.68 27.07 20.36
CA ARG A 721 -21.66 26.98 21.41
C ARG A 721 -20.73 28.20 21.38
N LYS A 722 -20.31 28.65 20.19
CA LYS A 722 -19.43 29.82 20.05
C LYS A 722 -20.15 31.14 20.35
N ASN A 723 -21.47 31.17 20.17
CA ASN A 723 -22.40 32.24 20.53
C ASN A 723 -21.95 33.64 20.08
N PRO A 724 -21.74 33.87 18.77
CA PRO A 724 -21.49 35.22 18.26
C PRO A 724 -22.68 36.17 18.51
N PHE A 725 -23.89 35.62 18.67
CA PHE A 725 -25.12 36.37 18.91
C PHE A 725 -25.08 37.15 20.21
N GLY A 726 -24.62 36.54 21.31
CA GLY A 726 -24.42 37.26 22.56
C GLY A 726 -23.47 38.46 22.40
N ALA A 727 -22.43 38.34 21.55
CA ALA A 727 -21.51 39.45 21.30
C ALA A 727 -22.16 40.55 20.44
N ILE A 728 -23.03 40.19 19.49
CA ILE A 728 -23.82 41.15 18.71
C ILE A 728 -24.79 41.91 19.63
N ASP A 729 -25.52 41.20 20.48
CA ASP A 729 -26.51 41.78 21.39
C ASP A 729 -25.85 42.69 22.41
N ALA A 730 -24.78 42.22 23.05
CA ALA A 730 -23.99 43.03 23.98
C ALA A 730 -23.43 44.29 23.31
N PHE A 731 -22.97 44.20 22.05
CA PHE A 731 -22.45 45.35 21.31
C PHE A 731 -23.55 46.36 20.97
N LYS A 732 -24.70 45.89 20.48
CA LYS A 732 -25.85 46.75 20.18
C LYS A 732 -26.34 47.48 21.44
N GLN A 733 -26.40 46.79 22.57
CA GLN A 733 -26.80 47.34 23.86
C GLN A 733 -25.74 48.26 24.49
N ALA A 734 -24.45 47.95 24.30
CA ALA A 734 -23.35 48.78 24.79
C ALA A 734 -23.36 50.19 24.16
N PHE A 735 -23.79 50.28 22.90
CA PHE A 735 -23.69 51.48 22.08
C PHE A 735 -25.04 51.87 21.44
N ASP A 736 -26.12 51.74 22.20
CA ASP A 736 -27.46 52.19 21.80
C ASP A 736 -27.59 53.73 21.80
N ASP A 737 -26.65 54.41 22.46
CA ASP A 737 -26.44 55.87 22.53
C ASP A 737 -26.15 56.55 21.17
N GLY A 738 -26.05 55.77 20.08
CA GLY A 738 -25.81 56.27 18.74
C GLY A 738 -24.32 56.51 18.41
N ARG A 739 -23.39 56.08 19.27
CA ARG A 739 -21.95 56.20 19.02
C ARG A 739 -21.55 55.50 17.72
N ARG A 740 -20.81 56.24 16.87
CA ARG A 740 -20.41 55.82 15.51
C ARG A 740 -18.94 55.38 15.40
N ASN A 741 -18.09 55.72 16.37
CA ASN A 741 -16.67 55.37 16.40
C ASN A 741 -16.40 54.02 17.10
N VAL A 742 -17.29 53.06 16.93
CA VAL A 742 -17.15 51.69 17.45
C VAL A 742 -17.44 50.71 16.32
N ARG A 743 -16.72 49.59 16.29
CA ARG A 743 -16.80 48.56 15.26
C ARG A 743 -16.81 47.19 15.90
N LEU A 744 -17.66 46.29 15.42
CA LEU A 744 -17.62 44.88 15.75
C LEU A 744 -17.30 44.07 14.51
N VAL A 745 -16.31 43.19 14.59
CA VAL A 745 -15.94 42.29 13.50
C VAL A 745 -16.20 40.85 13.90
N ILE A 746 -16.97 40.16 13.07
CA ILE A 746 -17.23 38.73 13.21
C ILE A 746 -16.42 38.02 12.14
N LYS A 747 -15.29 37.44 12.55
CA LYS A 747 -14.38 36.69 11.69
C LYS A 747 -14.80 35.22 11.68
N THR A 748 -15.18 34.70 10.51
CA THR A 748 -15.53 33.28 10.32
C THR A 748 -14.76 32.65 9.17
N MET A 749 -14.81 31.33 9.05
CA MET A 749 -14.40 30.60 7.85
C MET A 749 -15.36 29.43 7.61
N ASN A 750 -15.29 28.84 6.40
CA ASN A 750 -16.12 27.72 5.96
C ASN A 750 -17.62 28.03 5.81
N GLY A 751 -17.98 29.32 5.64
CA GLY A 751 -19.38 29.71 5.48
C GLY A 751 -20.01 29.31 4.15
N ASP A 752 -19.19 29.02 3.13
CA ASP A 752 -19.62 28.36 1.89
C ASP A 752 -20.11 26.92 2.13
N GLN A 753 -19.58 26.25 3.16
CA GLN A 753 -19.98 24.90 3.57
C GLN A 753 -21.03 24.91 4.69
N ARG A 754 -21.23 26.05 5.35
CA ARG A 754 -22.22 26.28 6.41
C ARG A 754 -23.08 27.52 6.10
N PRO A 755 -23.79 27.53 4.97
CA PRO A 755 -24.49 28.72 4.48
C PRO A 755 -25.61 29.17 5.43
N ASP A 756 -26.30 28.24 6.08
CA ASP A 756 -27.40 28.56 7.01
C ASP A 756 -26.89 29.28 8.27
N ASP A 757 -25.74 28.85 8.81
CA ASP A 757 -25.12 29.48 9.98
C ASP A 757 -24.58 30.87 9.65
N LEU A 758 -23.94 31.01 8.48
CA LEU A 758 -23.47 32.31 8.01
C LEU A 758 -24.65 33.25 7.72
N GLN A 759 -25.75 32.72 7.17
CA GLN A 759 -26.94 33.52 6.89
C GLN A 759 -27.62 33.97 8.18
N TRP A 760 -27.70 33.12 9.20
CA TRP A 760 -28.23 33.51 10.50
C TRP A 760 -27.43 34.68 11.10
N ILE A 761 -26.09 34.61 11.06
CA ILE A 761 -25.24 35.73 11.51
C ILE A 761 -25.51 37.00 10.67
N ARG A 762 -25.69 36.89 9.35
CA ARG A 762 -26.02 38.03 8.47
C ARG A 762 -27.35 38.68 8.82
N ASP A 763 -28.36 37.87 9.14
CA ASP A 763 -29.69 38.35 9.50
C ASP A 763 -29.64 39.10 10.84
N GLU A 764 -28.86 38.60 11.81
CA GLU A 764 -28.71 39.25 13.12
C GLU A 764 -27.95 40.58 13.05
N VAL A 765 -26.99 40.74 12.14
CA VAL A 765 -26.27 42.02 11.96
C VAL A 765 -26.97 42.98 11.01
N ALA A 766 -28.06 42.56 10.35
CA ALA A 766 -28.72 43.35 9.33
C ALA A 766 -29.18 44.71 9.88
N GLY A 767 -28.81 45.79 9.18
CA GLY A 767 -29.20 47.15 9.54
C GLY A 767 -28.23 47.90 10.48
N ASP A 768 -27.21 47.24 11.04
CA ASP A 768 -26.16 47.92 11.81
C ASP A 768 -24.83 47.97 11.03
N THR A 769 -24.53 49.13 10.45
CA THR A 769 -23.30 49.34 9.64
C THR A 769 -22.01 49.34 10.48
N ARG A 770 -22.11 49.26 11.81
CA ARG A 770 -20.95 49.15 12.70
C ARG A 770 -20.44 47.72 12.82
N ILE A 771 -21.23 46.73 12.39
CA ILE A 771 -20.88 45.30 12.49
C ILE A 771 -20.49 44.78 11.11
N THR A 772 -19.30 44.18 10.99
CA THR A 772 -18.76 43.64 9.73
C THR A 772 -18.47 42.16 9.86
N ILE A 773 -18.90 41.37 8.88
CA ILE A 773 -18.59 39.94 8.78
C ILE A 773 -17.42 39.73 7.82
N VAL A 774 -16.40 39.00 8.26
CA VAL A 774 -15.24 38.62 7.44
C VAL A 774 -15.19 37.09 7.35
N ASP A 775 -15.90 36.52 6.37
CA ASP A 775 -15.93 35.08 6.10
C ASP A 775 -14.94 34.70 5.00
N ARG A 776 -13.74 34.28 5.40
CA ARG A 776 -12.68 33.80 4.50
C ARG A 776 -11.60 33.06 5.27
N PHE A 777 -10.87 32.16 4.62
CA PHE A 777 -9.62 31.67 5.19
C PHE A 777 -8.62 32.83 5.35
N VAL A 778 -7.94 32.86 6.50
CA VAL A 778 -6.78 33.71 6.79
C VAL A 778 -5.71 32.83 7.40
N SER A 779 -4.45 33.11 7.13
CA SER A 779 -3.34 32.38 7.76
C SER A 779 -3.25 32.69 9.26
N ASP A 780 -2.57 31.83 10.04
CA ASP A 780 -2.41 32.02 11.49
C ASP A 780 -1.79 33.39 11.83
N GLY A 781 -0.74 33.79 11.12
CA GLY A 781 -0.13 35.12 11.30
C GLY A 781 -1.06 36.29 10.95
N GLU A 782 -1.96 36.13 9.96
CA GLU A 782 -2.97 37.14 9.66
C GLU A 782 -4.07 37.19 10.73
N LEU A 783 -4.42 36.05 11.33
CA LEU A 783 -5.38 35.98 12.43
C LEU A 783 -4.80 36.59 13.71
N ASP A 784 -3.56 36.28 14.04
CA ASP A 784 -2.83 36.90 15.15
C ASP A 784 -2.73 38.42 14.94
N ALA A 785 -2.43 38.87 13.72
CA ALA A 785 -2.41 40.29 13.38
C ALA A 785 -3.80 40.95 13.51
N LEU A 786 -4.88 40.23 13.18
CA LEU A 786 -6.24 40.72 13.39
C LEU A 786 -6.56 40.86 14.88
N ILE A 787 -6.14 39.89 15.71
CA ILE A 787 -6.32 39.94 17.17
C ILE A 787 -5.51 41.09 17.78
N ALA A 788 -4.27 41.31 17.33
CA ALA A 788 -3.44 42.44 17.75
C ALA A 788 -3.98 43.81 17.28
N ALA A 789 -4.69 43.84 16.14
CA ALA A 789 -5.33 45.05 15.64
C ALA A 789 -6.57 45.44 16.46
N ALA A 790 -7.20 44.49 17.15
CA ALA A 790 -8.38 44.72 17.96
C ALA A 790 -8.06 45.57 19.21
N ASP A 791 -9.05 46.33 19.65
CA ASP A 791 -9.02 46.99 20.94
C ASP A 791 -9.55 46.10 22.06
N VAL A 792 -10.47 45.21 21.73
CA VAL A 792 -11.03 44.21 22.64
C VAL A 792 -11.33 42.93 21.86
N TYR A 793 -10.91 41.78 22.39
CA TYR A 793 -11.30 40.48 21.87
C TYR A 793 -12.48 39.93 22.68
N VAL A 794 -13.52 39.45 22.01
CA VAL A 794 -14.79 39.07 22.64
C VAL A 794 -15.09 37.60 22.35
N SER A 795 -15.37 36.84 23.41
CA SER A 795 -15.79 35.43 23.31
C SER A 795 -16.82 35.10 24.38
N LEU A 796 -18.08 35.41 24.07
CA LEU A 796 -19.24 35.05 24.90
C LEU A 796 -19.70 33.62 24.63
N HIS A 797 -18.74 32.70 24.55
CA HIS A 797 -18.98 31.29 24.26
C HIS A 797 -19.79 30.64 25.37
N ARG A 798 -20.60 29.64 25.02
CA ARG A 798 -21.31 28.81 25.99
C ARG A 798 -20.45 27.74 26.64
N SER A 799 -19.36 27.36 25.96
CA SER A 799 -18.32 26.49 26.49
C SER A 799 -17.09 26.45 25.58
N GLU A 800 -15.90 26.25 26.13
CA GLU A 800 -14.63 25.98 25.44
C GLU A 800 -13.80 24.93 26.18
N GLY A 801 -13.04 24.11 25.44
CA GLY A 801 -12.12 23.14 26.04
C GLY A 801 -10.77 23.73 26.47
N LEU A 802 -10.35 24.85 25.86
CA LEU A 802 -9.08 25.53 26.14
C LEU A 802 -9.17 27.05 25.94
N GLY A 803 -9.66 27.51 24.78
CA GLY A 803 -9.75 28.95 24.46
C GLY A 803 -8.48 29.54 23.83
N LEU A 804 -7.92 28.88 22.81
CA LEU A 804 -6.64 29.29 22.18
C LEU A 804 -6.62 30.75 21.70
N HIS A 805 -7.68 31.26 21.06
CA HIS A 805 -7.71 32.66 20.63
C HIS A 805 -7.72 33.66 21.81
N LEU A 806 -8.26 33.26 22.97
CA LEU A 806 -8.23 34.08 24.18
C LEU A 806 -6.80 34.20 24.69
N ALA A 807 -6.08 33.08 24.73
CA ALA A 807 -4.67 33.04 25.09
C ALA A 807 -3.80 33.89 24.13
N THR A 808 -4.07 33.80 22.83
CA THR A 808 -3.42 34.64 21.80
C THR A 808 -3.67 36.13 22.06
N ALA A 809 -4.91 36.53 22.37
CA ALA A 809 -5.25 37.92 22.69
C ALA A 809 -4.50 38.41 23.95
N MET A 810 -4.46 37.59 25.00
CA MET A 810 -3.71 37.89 26.23
C MET A 810 -2.21 38.10 25.94
N TRP A 811 -1.59 37.24 25.14
CA TRP A 811 -0.18 37.40 24.73
C TRP A 811 0.07 38.70 23.96
N LEU A 812 -0.80 39.03 23.01
CA LEU A 812 -0.66 40.20 22.14
C LEU A 812 -1.00 41.51 22.87
N GLY A 813 -1.55 41.43 24.08
CA GLY A 813 -2.00 42.59 24.84
C GLY A 813 -3.29 43.20 24.33
N THR A 814 -4.18 42.35 23.84
CA THR A 814 -5.57 42.68 23.52
C THR A 814 -6.43 42.23 24.71
N PRO A 815 -7.10 43.14 25.44
CA PRO A 815 -7.96 42.75 26.56
C PRO A 815 -9.10 41.83 26.08
N VAL A 816 -9.48 40.89 26.93
CA VAL A 816 -10.46 39.84 26.60
C VAL A 816 -11.73 40.04 27.42
N ILE A 817 -12.89 40.02 26.75
CA ILE A 817 -14.20 39.77 27.37
C ILE A 817 -14.56 38.31 27.09
N ALA A 818 -14.73 37.51 28.14
CA ALA A 818 -15.01 36.07 27.98
C ALA A 818 -16.03 35.58 28.99
N THR A 819 -16.78 34.54 28.64
CA THR A 819 -17.63 33.82 29.59
C THR A 819 -16.77 33.23 30.73
N GLY A 820 -17.20 33.47 31.97
CA GLY A 820 -16.54 33.00 33.20
C GLY A 820 -16.81 31.54 33.50
N TRP A 821 -16.74 30.66 32.50
CA TRP A 821 -17.04 29.23 32.65
C TRP A 821 -16.32 28.38 31.60
N SER A 822 -15.95 27.14 31.96
CA SER A 822 -15.24 26.12 31.15
C SER A 822 -13.71 26.24 31.12
N GLY A 823 -13.06 25.59 30.16
CA GLY A 823 -11.60 25.36 30.14
C GLY A 823 -10.75 26.62 29.96
N ASN A 824 -11.33 27.75 29.55
CA ASN A 824 -10.63 29.03 29.47
C ASN A 824 -10.16 29.55 30.85
N LEU A 825 -10.82 29.14 31.95
CA LEU A 825 -10.47 29.58 33.31
C LEU A 825 -9.12 29.05 33.81
N ASP A 826 -8.56 28.04 33.17
CA ASP A 826 -7.17 27.63 33.44
C ASP A 826 -6.18 28.70 32.95
N LEU A 827 -6.57 29.46 31.92
CA LEU A 827 -5.73 30.48 31.28
C LEU A 827 -6.00 31.89 31.81
N MET A 828 -7.17 32.18 32.36
CA MET A 828 -7.55 33.54 32.78
C MET A 828 -8.41 33.55 34.05
N ASP A 829 -8.41 34.68 34.73
CA ASP A 829 -9.17 34.97 35.94
C ASP A 829 -9.76 36.39 35.87
N ALA A 830 -10.40 36.85 36.96
CA ALA A 830 -11.05 38.16 37.02
C ALA A 830 -10.08 39.35 36.98
N ASP A 831 -8.78 39.12 37.25
CA ASP A 831 -7.75 40.17 37.20
C ASP A 831 -7.16 40.30 35.78
N SER A 832 -7.09 39.19 35.04
CA SER A 832 -6.48 39.09 33.71
C SER A 832 -7.48 39.12 32.55
N ALA A 833 -8.78 39.07 32.81
CA ALA A 833 -9.82 39.19 31.80
C ALA A 833 -11.12 39.79 32.36
N ALA A 834 -11.90 40.42 31.48
CA ALA A 834 -13.27 40.83 31.78
C ALA A 834 -14.19 39.60 31.70
N LEU A 835 -14.24 38.83 32.79
CA LEU A 835 -15.08 37.64 32.88
C LEU A 835 -16.56 38.01 33.05
N VAL A 836 -17.41 37.32 32.30
CA VAL A 836 -18.86 37.48 32.28
C VAL A 836 -19.51 36.28 32.97
N ASP A 837 -20.29 36.55 34.01
CA ASP A 837 -21.09 35.58 34.73
C ASP A 837 -22.07 34.90 33.77
N ALA A 838 -22.41 33.64 34.07
CA ALA A 838 -23.24 32.84 33.19
C ALA A 838 -24.19 31.95 33.96
N ARG A 839 -25.37 31.71 33.36
CA ARG A 839 -26.36 30.77 33.86
C ARG A 839 -26.24 29.45 33.14
N LEU A 840 -26.23 28.35 33.88
CA LEU A 840 -26.27 27.02 33.27
C LEU A 840 -27.66 26.75 32.65
N VAL A 841 -27.67 26.42 31.37
CA VAL A 841 -28.87 26.11 30.56
C VAL A 841 -28.67 24.76 29.85
N PRO A 842 -29.75 24.01 29.56
CA PRO A 842 -29.64 22.78 28.79
C PRO A 842 -29.20 23.07 27.34
N VAL A 843 -28.52 22.10 26.72
CA VAL A 843 -28.20 22.14 25.30
C VAL A 843 -29.49 21.95 24.47
N THR A 844 -29.86 22.94 23.66
CA THR A 844 -31.10 22.92 22.86
C THR A 844 -30.87 22.77 21.36
N ASN A 845 -29.63 22.98 20.87
CA ASN A 845 -29.25 22.74 19.47
C ASN A 845 -27.80 22.22 19.35
N GLY A 846 -27.52 21.07 19.96
CA GLY A 846 -26.21 20.43 19.91
C GLY A 846 -25.84 19.83 18.56
N ARG A 847 -26.75 19.82 17.58
CA ARG A 847 -26.61 19.26 16.22
C ARG A 847 -26.03 17.84 16.17
N GLY A 848 -26.35 17.02 17.18
CA GLY A 848 -25.82 15.67 17.35
C GLY A 848 -24.35 15.58 17.77
N ALA A 849 -23.64 16.72 17.88
CA ALA A 849 -22.29 16.77 18.44
C ALA A 849 -22.29 16.77 19.97
N TYR A 850 -23.37 17.27 20.58
CA TYR A 850 -23.54 17.40 22.02
C TYR A 850 -24.82 16.70 22.48
N PRO A 851 -24.80 16.00 23.63
CA PRO A 851 -25.96 15.28 24.13
C PRO A 851 -26.99 16.24 24.74
N ASP A 852 -28.28 15.93 24.55
CA ASP A 852 -29.40 16.79 24.96
C ASP A 852 -29.50 16.98 26.48
N ASN A 853 -28.87 16.11 27.28
CA ASN A 853 -28.82 16.21 28.73
C ASN A 853 -27.61 17.00 29.27
N ALA A 854 -26.74 17.52 28.40
CA ALA A 854 -25.63 18.36 28.82
C ALA A 854 -26.07 19.80 29.09
N THR A 855 -25.17 20.57 29.72
CA THR A 855 -25.36 21.97 30.07
C THR A 855 -24.36 22.87 29.38
N TRP A 856 -24.83 24.05 28.99
CA TRP A 856 -24.08 25.19 28.51
C TRP A 856 -24.12 26.33 29.53
N ALA A 857 -23.14 27.22 29.52
CA ALA A 857 -23.16 28.44 30.31
C ALA A 857 -23.59 29.62 29.43
N ASP A 858 -24.83 30.09 29.59
CA ASP A 858 -25.35 31.23 28.84
C ASP A 858 -24.90 32.53 29.52
N PRO A 859 -24.04 33.35 28.87
CA PRO A 859 -23.43 34.52 29.50
C PRO A 859 -24.43 35.67 29.68
N ASP A 860 -24.22 36.46 30.73
CA ASP A 860 -24.99 37.67 31.02
C ASP A 860 -24.66 38.80 30.01
N ILE A 861 -25.63 39.11 29.15
CA ILE A 861 -25.49 40.11 28.09
C ILE A 861 -25.41 41.53 28.65
N ASP A 862 -26.08 41.83 29.77
CA ASP A 862 -26.05 43.16 30.39
C ASP A 862 -24.64 43.46 30.92
N GLN A 863 -24.04 42.48 31.60
CA GLN A 863 -22.67 42.58 32.10
C GLN A 863 -21.64 42.63 30.96
N ALA A 864 -21.83 41.85 29.89
CA ALA A 864 -20.98 41.92 28.72
C ALA A 864 -21.05 43.30 28.04
N ALA A 865 -22.24 43.90 27.93
CA ALA A 865 -22.42 45.24 27.38
C ALA A 865 -21.76 46.31 28.26
N GLU A 866 -21.80 46.15 29.59
CA GLU A 866 -21.07 47.01 30.52
C GLU A 866 -19.56 46.93 30.30
N TRP A 867 -19.00 45.72 30.19
CA TRP A 867 -17.57 45.54 29.90
C TRP A 867 -17.18 46.16 28.56
N MET A 868 -17.99 46.01 27.51
CA MET A 868 -17.74 46.66 26.22
C MET A 868 -17.69 48.18 26.34
N ARG A 869 -18.61 48.80 27.09
CA ARG A 869 -18.59 50.26 27.33
C ARG A 869 -17.33 50.68 28.07
N ARG A 870 -17.01 50.00 29.18
CA ARG A 870 -15.85 50.34 30.01
C ARG A 870 -14.56 50.20 29.24
N LEU A 871 -14.33 49.08 28.55
CA LEU A 871 -13.09 48.87 27.78
C LEU A 871 -12.96 49.78 26.55
N ALA A 872 -14.07 50.33 26.02
CA ALA A 872 -14.03 51.33 24.96
C ALA A 872 -13.59 52.72 25.45
N THR A 873 -13.78 53.05 26.74
CA THR A 873 -13.52 54.41 27.27
C THR A 873 -12.45 54.49 28.36
N GLU A 874 -12.24 53.43 29.13
CA GLU A 874 -11.33 53.39 30.28
C GLU A 874 -9.97 52.79 29.87
N HIS A 875 -9.10 53.63 29.28
CA HIS A 875 -7.79 53.18 28.80
C HIS A 875 -6.87 52.64 29.91
N ILE A 876 -6.98 53.15 31.14
CA ILE A 876 -6.19 52.69 32.29
C ILE A 876 -6.60 51.26 32.67
N LEU A 877 -7.90 51.00 32.82
CA LEU A 877 -8.44 49.66 33.08
C LEU A 877 -7.99 48.66 32.02
N ARG A 878 -8.02 49.05 30.74
CA ARG A 878 -7.53 48.21 29.64
C ARG A 878 -6.04 47.88 29.81
N ALA A 879 -5.21 48.84 30.19
CA ALA A 879 -3.79 48.62 30.40
C ALA A 879 -3.52 47.69 31.60
N GLU A 880 -4.28 47.84 32.69
CA GLU A 880 -4.18 46.98 33.89
C GLU A 880 -4.51 45.53 33.55
N ILE A 881 -5.64 45.28 32.88
CA ILE A 881 -6.04 43.92 32.44
C ILE A 881 -5.00 43.32 31.50
N VAL A 882 -4.46 44.12 30.57
CA VAL A 882 -3.45 43.64 29.60
C VAL A 882 -2.16 43.22 30.29
N GLU A 883 -1.67 43.98 31.28
CA GLU A 883 -0.45 43.59 31.98
C GLU A 883 -0.66 42.36 32.86
N ALA A 884 -1.78 42.26 33.57
CA ALA A 884 -2.14 41.06 34.33
C ALA A 884 -2.25 39.82 33.40
N ALA A 885 -2.88 39.97 32.23
CA ALA A 885 -2.97 38.93 31.22
C ALA A 885 -1.59 38.48 30.72
N ARG A 886 -0.69 39.41 30.40
CA ARG A 886 0.66 39.09 29.95
C ARG A 886 1.50 38.44 31.03
N GLU A 887 1.41 38.89 32.28
CA GLU A 887 2.08 38.26 33.42
C GLU A 887 1.62 36.81 33.58
N ARG A 888 0.31 36.57 33.49
CA ARG A 888 -0.24 35.23 33.54
C ARG A 888 0.25 34.34 32.38
N MET A 889 0.26 34.86 31.16
CA MET A 889 0.77 34.10 30.00
C MET A 889 2.28 33.80 30.11
N ARG A 890 3.08 34.73 30.66
CA ARG A 890 4.52 34.52 30.92
C ARG A 890 4.78 33.50 32.03
N SER A 891 3.82 33.27 32.93
CA SER A 891 3.92 32.27 33.99
C SER A 891 3.47 30.86 33.57
N GLN A 892 2.98 30.69 32.34
CA GLN A 892 2.70 29.37 31.79
C GLN A 892 3.99 28.57 31.60
N PRO A 893 3.96 27.23 31.77
CA PRO A 893 5.14 26.41 31.64
C PRO A 893 5.78 26.50 30.24
N ASP A 894 7.11 26.53 30.20
CA ASP A 894 7.85 26.54 28.93
C ASP A 894 7.74 25.19 28.20
N PRO A 895 7.92 25.13 26.87
CA PRO A 895 7.86 23.88 26.11
C PRO A 895 8.75 22.75 26.64
N ASP A 896 9.93 23.09 27.20
CA ASP A 896 10.84 22.11 27.80
C ASP A 896 10.26 21.49 29.09
N GLU A 897 9.64 22.30 29.94
CA GLU A 897 9.00 21.85 31.18
C GLU A 897 7.82 20.91 30.89
N ILE A 898 7.02 21.24 29.88
CA ILE A 898 5.90 20.41 29.43
C ILE A 898 6.40 19.09 28.83
N GLY A 899 7.41 19.16 27.95
CA GLY A 899 8.02 17.97 27.38
C GLY A 899 8.61 17.04 28.45
N ALA A 900 9.26 17.61 29.45
CA ALA A 900 9.81 16.88 30.59
C ALA A 900 8.71 16.25 31.45
N ALA A 901 7.62 16.97 31.73
CA ALA A 901 6.47 16.44 32.47
C ALA A 901 5.78 15.28 31.73
N MET A 902 5.56 15.42 30.42
CA MET A 902 5.04 14.35 29.57
C MET A 902 5.95 13.12 29.58
N TRP A 903 7.26 13.33 29.45
CA TRP A 903 8.22 12.22 29.47
C TRP A 903 8.30 11.54 30.83
N ALA A 904 8.26 12.30 31.93
CA ALA A 904 8.24 11.77 33.28
C ALA A 904 6.99 10.91 33.54
N ALA A 905 5.82 11.34 33.05
CA ALA A 905 4.59 10.54 33.11
C ALA A 905 4.72 9.22 32.34
N ILE A 906 5.40 9.24 31.18
CA ILE A 906 5.64 8.03 30.38
C ILE A 906 6.65 7.10 31.06
N ASP A 907 7.76 7.64 31.55
CA ASP A 907 8.89 6.84 32.06
C ASP A 907 8.72 6.37 33.51
N GLY A 908 8.05 7.16 34.35
CA GLY A 908 7.71 6.80 35.73
C GLY A 908 6.96 5.46 35.81
N ASP A 909 6.02 5.24 34.89
CA ASP A 909 5.24 4.00 34.81
C ASP A 909 6.04 2.83 34.20
N ARG A 910 7.07 3.09 33.37
CA ARG A 910 7.99 2.03 32.91
C ARG A 910 8.79 1.41 34.05
N SER A 911 9.09 2.21 35.09
CA SER A 911 9.80 1.73 36.28
C SER A 911 8.91 0.91 37.23
N GLY A 912 7.60 1.20 37.26
CA GLY A 912 6.61 0.45 38.04
C GLY A 912 6.30 -0.94 37.50
N SER A 913 6.24 -1.11 36.17
CA SER A 913 5.88 -2.42 35.57
C SER A 913 7.00 -3.47 35.63
N ARG A 914 8.27 -3.07 35.78
CA ARG A 914 9.40 -3.99 35.97
C ARG A 914 9.44 -4.68 37.34
N ASN A 915 8.79 -4.11 38.36
CA ASN A 915 8.78 -4.69 39.71
C ASN A 915 7.62 -5.68 39.94
N GLY A 916 6.71 -5.85 38.99
CA GLY A 916 5.51 -6.71 39.13
C GLY A 916 5.68 -8.18 38.71
N THR A 917 6.86 -8.63 38.29
CA THR A 917 7.09 -10.01 37.79
C THR A 917 8.24 -10.76 38.46
N VAL A 918 8.60 -10.36 39.69
CA VAL A 918 9.44 -11.17 40.58
C VAL A 918 8.73 -11.27 41.92
N THR A 919 7.69 -12.11 42.00
CA THR A 919 7.26 -12.89 43.18
C THR A 919 5.87 -13.50 42.92
N ALA A 920 5.85 -14.70 42.35
CA ALA A 920 4.97 -15.83 42.68
C ALA A 920 5.41 -17.03 41.85
#